data_AF-A0AAD9SEW1-F1
#
_entry.id   AF-A0AAD9SEW1-F1
#
_cell.length_a   1.000
_cell.length_b   1.000
_cell.length_c   1.000
_cell.angle_alpha   90.00
_cell.angle_beta   90.00
_cell.angle_gamma   90.00
#
_symmetry.space_group_name_H-M   'P 1'
#
loop_
_entity.id
_entity.type
_entity.pdbx_description
1 polymer ?
#
loop_
_entity_poly.entity_id
_entity_poly.type
_entity_poly.pdbx_seq_one_letter_code
_entity_poly.pdbx_strand_id
1 'polypeptide(L)'
;MALSWKSFDFFDVSQVKLADDDETRAFFDSNEISSVCSGSDSLFLGSSDGYVRIVGPSWRIVRSFQAHENVRISHMRQVEGTSLLVTVGEDLSGEPVLKVWALDKPVKKTGMPTCLSSVTIHNGRKQFPVSAFAATEDLSQIAVGFANGAVTVIRGDLVNDRGAKQRIVYESEEPITGVELRADERLTTLFISTVSRILKLTISGRGQGQPPKTVEDLGCGVGCMAVDKRDGNIVVARDDAIYYYTQDGRGPPKAYDSPKELVTVYQQYVAIVSPPSSAQSLRDPESLRRRFGGSAADAIFNASTFSLLEPDLKVIAHTETLISKVIAVFELWGDLYTLTQDGKVHKYHEKTLQQRLEMLYQRNLYPFAISLAQTAGLDTQQQNVIFRKYGDHLYQKGEYDQAMAQYIKAIDNTEPSQVIRKFLDTQRIHNLIEYLEQLHEHGKATSDHTTLLLNCYAKLKDIEKLEAFIKQPGELKFDLDTAITMCRQGGYFEQAAYLAKKHGENDLVVDILIEDLKDYKEALSFIWHLDPQTAYPCLMKYARVLIEHCPQGSTQIFIEYYTGNYRPRARHAATIETPSSGGGRFVAGAASAVQNLSNLLPLPYMNSSAVASPPTQGNIQPTVSDATVMLDADDAPAPKYTPPQPRTAFSSFIDHPDEFIVFLEACLGDESISDENKTDLYTTLFEMYLHKSTEVKSEHDREQWEQKAKKLIEGRGVPIENSNVLLLSHLSEFRDGTTLVKEQAGLLSDIFRSYTLAKDTRGAMKALRKYGPQEPSLYPAALAYLTSDSRVLDEAGLDELANILNTIDKDGLLAPLQVVQMLSKNAVATMGMIKPYLHETIERERKDIASNRRRVAGFRSETEQRRAEIADLGAKPAVFQATRCPVCTQMLDLPAVHFLCKHSFHQRCLRGGDGVDGECPLCAQNNSTIRAIKRGQEENADRHELFKDELERSEDRFATVAEWYGRGVMNVQQNLE
;
A
#
# COMPACT_ATOMS: atom_id res chain seq x y z
N MET A 1 0.12 -46.54 18.03
CA MET A 1 -0.12 -47.34 16.81
C MET A 1 1.18 -47.43 16.05
N ALA A 2 1.67 -48.63 15.72
CA ALA A 2 2.82 -48.75 14.82
C ALA A 2 2.38 -48.27 13.43
N LEU A 3 3.03 -47.23 12.91
CA LEU A 3 2.77 -46.72 11.56
C LEU A 3 3.34 -47.73 10.55
N SER A 4 2.46 -48.58 10.01
CA SER A 4 2.79 -49.56 8.99
C SER A 4 3.33 -48.88 7.73
N TRP A 5 4.44 -49.39 7.21
CA TRP A 5 4.96 -49.03 5.89
C TRP A 5 3.90 -49.29 4.80
N LYS A 6 3.84 -48.44 3.78
CA LYS A 6 2.90 -48.58 2.66
C LYS A 6 3.62 -48.99 1.39
N SER A 7 3.16 -50.06 0.73
CA SER A 7 3.75 -50.55 -0.52
C SER A 7 3.10 -49.97 -1.77
N PHE A 8 3.94 -49.53 -2.71
CA PHE A 8 3.58 -49.09 -4.05
C PHE A 8 4.62 -49.62 -5.04
N ASP A 9 4.30 -49.62 -6.33
CA ASP A 9 5.20 -50.03 -7.41
C ASP A 9 5.66 -48.80 -8.18
N PHE A 10 6.51 -47.99 -7.55
CA PHE A 10 7.09 -46.77 -8.11
C PHE A 10 8.21 -47.04 -9.12
N PHE A 11 8.64 -48.29 -9.26
CA PHE A 11 9.63 -48.71 -10.24
C PHE A 11 9.00 -49.59 -11.33
N ASP A 12 9.51 -49.47 -12.56
CA ASP A 12 9.30 -50.45 -13.61
C ASP A 12 10.52 -51.39 -13.67
N VAL A 13 10.25 -52.68 -13.48
CA VAL A 13 11.29 -53.73 -13.45
C VAL A 13 11.38 -54.39 -14.81
N SER A 14 12.60 -54.54 -15.31
CA SER A 14 12.87 -55.30 -16.53
C SER A 14 14.15 -56.12 -16.39
N GLN A 15 14.11 -57.39 -16.80
CA GLN A 15 15.33 -58.19 -16.91
C GLN A 15 16.13 -57.69 -18.12
N VAL A 16 17.41 -57.40 -17.92
CA VAL A 16 18.30 -56.95 -19.00
C VAL A 16 18.56 -58.11 -19.96
N LYS A 17 18.42 -57.85 -21.26
CA LYS A 17 18.88 -58.76 -22.32
C LYS A 17 20.36 -58.50 -22.56
N LEU A 18 21.21 -59.43 -22.13
CA LEU A 18 22.64 -59.43 -22.46
C LEU A 18 22.82 -59.54 -23.99
N ALA A 19 23.82 -58.85 -24.53
CA ALA A 19 24.14 -58.88 -25.96
C ALA A 19 24.36 -60.31 -26.48
N ASP A 20 24.12 -60.54 -27.78
CA ASP A 20 24.29 -61.85 -28.44
C ASP A 20 25.75 -62.31 -28.63
N ASP A 21 26.72 -61.64 -28.00
CA ASP A 21 28.11 -62.10 -27.96
C ASP A 21 28.25 -63.26 -26.98
N ASP A 22 28.53 -64.47 -27.48
CA ASP A 22 28.70 -65.71 -26.69
C ASP A 22 29.69 -65.53 -25.52
N GLU A 23 30.78 -64.78 -25.72
CA GLU A 23 31.77 -64.46 -24.67
C GLU A 23 31.18 -63.68 -23.49
N THR A 24 30.21 -62.80 -23.76
CA THR A 24 29.56 -62.01 -22.70
C THR A 24 28.58 -62.89 -21.92
N ARG A 25 27.74 -63.67 -22.62
CA ARG A 25 26.78 -64.58 -21.96
C ARG A 25 27.48 -65.63 -21.11
N ALA A 26 28.46 -66.32 -21.69
CA ALA A 26 29.23 -67.34 -20.99
C ALA A 26 29.90 -66.81 -19.71
N PHE A 27 30.35 -65.55 -19.69
CA PHE A 27 30.97 -64.94 -18.50
C PHE A 27 29.98 -64.55 -17.40
N PHE A 28 28.76 -64.10 -17.74
CA PHE A 28 27.73 -63.89 -16.72
C PHE A 28 27.22 -65.23 -16.17
N ASP A 29 27.08 -66.25 -17.02
CA ASP A 29 26.63 -67.59 -16.62
C ASP A 29 27.70 -68.40 -15.86
N SER A 30 29.00 -68.10 -16.00
CA SER A 30 30.09 -68.89 -15.37
C SER A 30 30.31 -68.64 -13.88
N ASN A 31 29.60 -67.68 -13.27
CA ASN A 31 29.68 -67.37 -11.83
C ASN A 31 31.11 -66.94 -11.37
N GLU A 32 31.94 -66.46 -12.30
CA GLU A 32 33.32 -65.98 -12.06
C GLU A 32 33.37 -64.55 -11.46
N ILE A 33 32.23 -63.85 -11.39
CA ILE A 33 32.14 -62.45 -10.96
C ILE A 33 32.37 -62.37 -9.44
N SER A 34 33.55 -61.89 -9.07
CA SER A 34 34.04 -61.83 -7.69
C SER A 34 33.87 -60.47 -7.01
N SER A 35 33.82 -59.40 -7.80
CA SER A 35 33.57 -58.01 -7.37
C SER A 35 32.96 -57.19 -8.53
N VAL A 36 32.15 -56.19 -8.18
CA VAL A 36 31.45 -55.32 -9.13
C VAL A 36 31.66 -53.86 -8.72
N CYS A 37 31.92 -52.99 -9.69
CA CYS A 37 32.01 -51.55 -9.45
C CYS A 37 31.25 -50.78 -10.56
N SER A 38 30.32 -49.91 -10.14
CA SER A 38 29.75 -48.87 -10.99
C SER A 38 30.81 -47.84 -11.35
N GLY A 39 30.68 -47.28 -12.55
CA GLY A 39 31.61 -46.29 -13.06
C GLY A 39 30.91 -45.16 -13.81
N SER A 40 31.67 -44.13 -14.18
CA SER A 40 31.12 -42.89 -14.77
C SER A 40 30.26 -43.13 -16.03
N ASP A 41 30.62 -44.12 -16.85
CA ASP A 41 29.90 -44.51 -18.08
C ASP A 41 30.05 -46.01 -18.42
N SER A 42 30.51 -46.83 -17.45
CA SER A 42 30.79 -48.25 -17.68
C SER A 42 30.73 -49.05 -16.39
N LEU A 43 30.34 -50.31 -16.51
CA LEU A 43 30.32 -51.29 -15.43
C LEU A 43 31.65 -52.07 -15.42
N PHE A 44 32.27 -52.21 -14.26
CA PHE A 44 33.51 -52.97 -14.08
C PHE A 44 33.24 -54.26 -13.32
N LEU A 45 33.60 -55.39 -13.94
CA LEU A 45 33.43 -56.73 -13.39
C LEU A 45 34.80 -57.35 -13.13
N GLY A 46 35.09 -57.66 -11.87
CA GLY A 46 36.34 -58.25 -11.40
C GLY A 46 36.18 -59.76 -11.21
N SER A 47 37.07 -60.54 -11.81
CA SER A 47 36.98 -62.00 -11.80
C SER A 47 37.87 -62.65 -10.74
N SER A 48 37.56 -63.89 -10.38
CA SER A 48 38.44 -64.77 -9.57
C SER A 48 39.87 -64.84 -10.10
N ASP A 49 40.01 -64.77 -11.43
CA ASP A 49 41.26 -65.07 -12.14
C ASP A 49 42.15 -63.81 -12.31
N GLY A 50 41.79 -62.70 -11.68
CA GLY A 50 42.55 -61.45 -11.72
C GLY A 50 42.28 -60.55 -12.95
N TYR A 51 41.29 -60.91 -13.77
CA TYR A 51 40.82 -60.10 -14.90
C TYR A 51 39.76 -59.07 -14.51
N VAL A 52 39.87 -57.87 -15.07
CA VAL A 52 38.82 -56.84 -15.07
C VAL A 52 38.22 -56.76 -16.47
N ARG A 53 36.88 -56.83 -16.54
CA ARG A 53 36.08 -56.68 -17.76
C ARG A 53 35.25 -55.40 -17.65
N ILE A 54 35.31 -54.57 -18.68
CA ILE A 54 34.59 -53.29 -18.78
C ILE A 54 33.39 -53.50 -19.71
N VAL A 55 32.18 -53.25 -19.20
CA VAL A 55 30.91 -53.41 -19.92
C VAL A 55 30.27 -52.05 -20.17
N GLY A 56 29.89 -51.80 -21.43
CA GLY A 56 29.28 -50.53 -21.87
C GLY A 56 27.73 -50.55 -21.90
N PRO A 57 27.09 -49.43 -22.28
CA PRO A 57 25.62 -49.28 -22.30
C PRO A 57 24.83 -50.35 -23.07
N SER A 58 25.45 -50.98 -24.06
CA SER A 58 24.87 -52.07 -24.86
C SER A 58 24.95 -53.45 -24.18
N TRP A 59 25.36 -53.53 -22.91
CA TRP A 59 25.61 -54.79 -22.18
C TRP A 59 26.58 -55.72 -22.91
N ARG A 60 27.59 -55.12 -23.54
CA ARG A 60 28.69 -55.77 -24.25
C ARG A 60 30.01 -55.51 -23.53
N ILE A 61 30.88 -56.52 -23.42
CA ILE A 61 32.25 -56.34 -22.95
C ILE A 61 33.02 -55.51 -23.99
N VAL A 62 33.42 -54.29 -23.61
CA VAL A 62 34.17 -53.33 -24.45
C VAL A 62 35.68 -53.60 -24.37
N ARG A 63 36.16 -54.03 -23.20
CA ARG A 63 37.58 -54.34 -22.96
C ARG A 63 37.72 -55.33 -21.82
N SER A 64 38.63 -56.28 -21.95
CA SER A 64 39.14 -57.12 -20.87
C SER A 64 40.63 -56.86 -20.67
N PHE A 65 41.09 -56.85 -19.43
CA PHE A 65 42.52 -56.76 -19.11
C PHE A 65 42.85 -57.51 -17.81
N GLN A 66 44.06 -58.05 -17.72
CA GLN A 66 44.55 -58.70 -16.52
C GLN A 66 45.09 -57.63 -15.55
N ALA A 67 44.46 -57.50 -14.38
CA ALA A 67 44.89 -56.57 -13.34
C ALA A 67 45.85 -57.26 -12.35
N HIS A 68 45.56 -58.50 -11.97
CA HIS A 68 46.43 -59.29 -11.10
C HIS A 68 46.71 -60.66 -11.72
N GLU A 69 47.89 -61.21 -11.47
CA GLU A 69 48.33 -62.49 -12.04
C GLU A 69 47.80 -63.63 -11.17
N ASN A 70 46.69 -64.27 -11.58
CA ASN A 70 46.06 -65.40 -10.89
C ASN A 70 45.60 -65.11 -9.45
N VAL A 71 45.23 -63.87 -9.15
CA VAL A 71 44.80 -63.41 -7.82
C VAL A 71 43.38 -62.86 -7.90
N ARG A 72 42.50 -63.27 -6.98
CA ARG A 72 41.12 -62.80 -6.91
C ARG A 72 41.06 -61.30 -6.64
N ILE A 73 40.20 -60.60 -7.39
CA ILE A 73 39.92 -59.18 -7.14
C ILE A 73 38.84 -59.07 -6.07
N SER A 74 39.24 -58.80 -4.83
CA SER A 74 38.33 -58.72 -3.68
C SER A 74 37.50 -57.43 -3.68
N HIS A 75 38.14 -56.30 -3.96
CA HIS A 75 37.49 -54.98 -4.00
C HIS A 75 37.93 -54.16 -5.22
N MET A 76 37.02 -53.36 -5.76
CA MET A 76 37.27 -52.39 -6.84
C MET A 76 36.55 -51.08 -6.55
N ARG A 77 37.15 -49.95 -6.95
CA ARG A 77 36.49 -48.64 -6.94
C ARG A 77 37.00 -47.78 -8.09
N GLN A 78 36.12 -47.35 -8.99
CA GLN A 78 36.42 -46.26 -9.91
C GLN A 78 36.22 -44.94 -9.18
N VAL A 79 37.07 -43.96 -9.47
CA VAL A 79 36.86 -42.58 -9.07
C VAL A 79 35.90 -41.93 -10.06
N GLU A 80 34.73 -41.53 -9.57
CA GLU A 80 33.69 -40.85 -10.36
C GLU A 80 34.24 -39.59 -11.05
N GLY A 81 33.85 -39.36 -12.30
CA GLY A 81 34.35 -38.24 -13.10
C GLY A 81 35.77 -38.40 -13.66
N THR A 82 36.50 -39.48 -13.35
CA THR A 82 37.86 -39.71 -13.87
C THR A 82 38.03 -41.07 -14.57
N SER A 83 39.16 -41.26 -15.25
CA SER A 83 39.60 -42.53 -15.83
C SER A 83 40.31 -43.47 -14.84
N LEU A 84 40.27 -43.17 -13.53
CA LEU A 84 41.04 -43.89 -12.52
C LEU A 84 40.26 -45.04 -11.88
N LEU A 85 40.84 -46.25 -11.92
CA LEU A 85 40.25 -47.46 -11.33
C LEU A 85 41.21 -48.08 -10.31
N VAL A 86 40.81 -48.20 -9.06
CA VAL A 86 41.58 -48.92 -8.03
C VAL A 86 41.11 -50.37 -7.97
N THR A 87 42.05 -51.32 -7.98
CA THR A 87 41.80 -52.75 -7.79
C THR A 87 42.61 -53.28 -6.61
N VAL A 88 41.97 -54.07 -5.75
CA VAL A 88 42.63 -54.81 -4.67
C VAL A 88 42.61 -56.29 -5.03
N GLY A 89 43.80 -56.85 -5.26
CA GLY A 89 44.01 -58.28 -5.44
C GLY A 89 44.38 -58.93 -4.12
N GLU A 90 43.66 -59.99 -3.75
CA GLU A 90 43.93 -60.78 -2.57
C GLU A 90 44.05 -62.27 -2.91
N ASP A 91 45.20 -62.85 -2.57
CA ASP A 91 45.36 -64.29 -2.42
C ASP A 91 45.63 -64.54 -0.94
N LEU A 92 44.88 -65.45 -0.33
CA LEU A 92 44.89 -65.71 1.12
C LEU A 92 46.26 -66.20 1.63
N SER A 93 47.19 -66.52 0.73
CA SER A 93 48.58 -66.88 1.02
C SER A 93 49.52 -65.69 1.24
N GLY A 94 49.16 -64.47 0.81
CA GLY A 94 50.05 -63.29 0.74
C GLY A 94 49.48 -62.02 1.36
N GLU A 95 50.23 -60.92 1.31
CA GLU A 95 49.71 -59.58 1.63
C GLU A 95 48.92 -59.03 0.42
N PRO A 96 47.73 -58.43 0.63
CA PRO A 96 46.91 -57.94 -0.47
C PRO A 96 47.58 -56.75 -1.19
N VAL A 97 47.39 -56.69 -2.51
CA VAL A 97 48.06 -55.71 -3.39
C VAL A 97 47.03 -54.77 -4.00
N LEU A 98 47.24 -53.47 -3.77
CA LEU A 98 46.46 -52.40 -4.38
C LEU A 98 47.16 -51.91 -5.67
N LYS A 99 46.42 -51.79 -6.77
CA LYS A 99 46.92 -51.20 -8.03
C LYS A 99 46.00 -50.08 -8.53
N VAL A 100 46.59 -49.04 -9.12
CA VAL A 100 45.86 -47.88 -9.66
C VAL A 100 45.91 -47.85 -11.19
N TRP A 101 44.74 -48.03 -11.76
CA TRP A 101 44.29 -48.00 -13.16
C TRP A 101 44.29 -46.62 -13.82
N ALA A 102 45.02 -46.36 -14.91
CA ALA A 102 44.71 -45.30 -15.86
C ALA A 102 44.07 -45.87 -17.13
N LEU A 103 42.74 -45.73 -17.26
CA LEU A 103 41.96 -46.27 -18.39
C LEU A 103 42.08 -45.44 -19.68
N ASP A 104 42.40 -44.15 -19.55
CA ASP A 104 42.61 -43.16 -20.62
C ASP A 104 43.95 -43.32 -21.35
N LYS A 105 44.95 -43.89 -20.67
CA LYS A 105 46.32 -44.08 -21.18
C LYS A 105 46.57 -45.57 -21.44
N PRO A 106 46.10 -46.15 -22.55
CA PRO A 106 46.44 -47.51 -22.91
C PRO A 106 47.91 -47.61 -23.34
N VAL A 107 48.58 -48.70 -22.95
CA VAL A 107 49.94 -49.03 -23.35
C VAL A 107 49.97 -49.32 -24.85
N LYS A 108 50.69 -48.49 -25.62
CA LYS A 108 50.72 -48.51 -27.10
C LYS A 108 51.07 -49.85 -27.76
N LYS A 109 51.64 -50.81 -27.02
CA LYS A 109 52.01 -52.15 -27.52
C LYS A 109 50.96 -53.23 -27.27
N THR A 110 50.07 -53.06 -26.28
CA THR A 110 49.16 -54.12 -25.81
C THR A 110 47.70 -53.67 -25.72
N GLY A 111 47.40 -52.37 -25.81
CA GLY A 111 46.04 -51.82 -25.64
C GLY A 111 45.52 -51.84 -24.20
N MET A 112 46.29 -52.41 -23.26
CA MET A 112 45.94 -52.54 -21.85
C MET A 112 46.01 -51.18 -21.13
N PRO A 113 45.17 -50.92 -20.11
CA PRO A 113 45.32 -49.75 -19.24
C PRO A 113 46.72 -49.65 -18.62
N THR A 114 47.21 -48.44 -18.38
CA THR A 114 48.52 -48.25 -17.70
C THR A 114 48.32 -48.33 -16.19
N CYS A 115 49.05 -49.24 -15.53
CA CYS A 115 49.18 -49.24 -14.07
C CYS A 115 50.05 -48.05 -13.65
N LEU A 116 49.49 -47.11 -12.86
CA LEU A 116 50.20 -45.92 -12.37
C LEU A 116 51.03 -46.22 -11.12
N SER A 117 50.46 -46.97 -10.17
CA SER A 117 51.12 -47.35 -8.92
C SER A 117 50.66 -48.74 -8.46
N SER A 118 51.52 -49.41 -7.70
CA SER A 118 51.28 -50.74 -7.12
C SER A 118 51.82 -50.78 -5.70
N VAL A 119 50.95 -51.02 -4.72
CA VAL A 119 51.24 -50.87 -3.29
C VAL A 119 50.79 -52.12 -2.53
N THR A 120 51.71 -52.80 -1.85
CA THR A 120 51.38 -53.89 -0.91
C THR A 120 50.76 -53.32 0.36
N ILE A 121 49.61 -53.83 0.80
CA ILE A 121 48.89 -53.31 1.97
C ILE A 121 49.35 -54.07 3.22
N HIS A 122 50.09 -53.39 4.10
CA HIS A 122 50.63 -54.04 5.30
C HIS A 122 49.58 -54.16 6.41
N ASN A 123 49.39 -55.37 6.93
CA ASN A 123 48.50 -55.70 8.05
C ASN A 123 49.29 -56.15 9.28
N GLY A 124 50.33 -55.40 9.68
CA GLY A 124 51.13 -55.71 10.87
C GLY A 124 51.79 -57.10 10.85
N ARG A 125 52.06 -57.67 9.67
CA ARG A 125 52.53 -59.05 9.42
C ARG A 125 51.53 -60.17 9.78
N LYS A 126 50.23 -59.85 9.93
CA LYS A 126 49.14 -60.82 10.14
C LYS A 126 48.42 -61.08 8.81
N GLN A 127 48.27 -62.34 8.40
CA GLN A 127 47.55 -62.72 7.18
C GLN A 127 46.05 -62.85 7.47
N PHE A 128 45.26 -61.87 7.03
CA PHE A 128 43.80 -61.85 7.18
C PHE A 128 43.15 -61.14 5.98
N PRO A 129 41.93 -61.55 5.58
CA PRO A 129 41.27 -60.99 4.40
C PRO A 129 40.81 -59.55 4.59
N VAL A 130 40.73 -58.82 3.47
CA VAL A 130 40.20 -57.45 3.41
C VAL A 130 38.68 -57.50 3.46
N SER A 131 38.11 -57.16 4.62
CA SER A 131 36.67 -57.16 4.84
C SER A 131 35.98 -55.88 4.36
N ALA A 132 36.70 -54.76 4.31
CA ALA A 132 36.15 -53.46 3.92
C ALA A 132 37.19 -52.57 3.23
N PHE A 133 36.73 -51.75 2.28
CA PHE A 133 37.58 -50.88 1.47
C PHE A 133 36.89 -49.56 1.16
N ALA A 134 37.56 -48.44 1.45
CA ALA A 134 37.11 -47.10 1.07
C ALA A 134 38.28 -46.23 0.58
N ALA A 135 37.99 -45.31 -0.34
CA ALA A 135 38.96 -44.35 -0.88
C ALA A 135 38.32 -42.97 -1.05
N THR A 136 39.10 -41.92 -0.85
CA THR A 136 38.69 -40.55 -1.22
C THR A 136 38.69 -40.36 -2.74
N GLU A 137 37.89 -39.41 -3.23
CA GLU A 137 37.76 -39.11 -4.67
C GLU A 137 39.09 -38.69 -5.32
N ASP A 138 39.97 -38.03 -4.57
CA ASP A 138 41.32 -37.64 -5.03
C ASP A 138 42.37 -38.77 -4.94
N LEU A 139 41.99 -39.96 -4.44
CA LEU A 139 42.88 -41.07 -4.08
C LEU A 139 44.04 -40.70 -3.13
N SER A 140 43.98 -39.55 -2.44
CA SER A 140 45.03 -39.15 -1.49
C SER A 140 45.03 -40.00 -0.23
N GLN A 141 43.88 -40.59 0.11
CA GLN A 141 43.66 -41.40 1.30
C GLN A 141 42.81 -42.63 0.97
N ILE A 142 43.33 -43.81 1.30
CA ILE A 142 42.64 -45.09 1.18
C ILE A 142 42.63 -45.76 2.54
N ALA A 143 41.48 -46.30 2.96
CA ALA A 143 41.31 -47.03 4.20
C ALA A 143 40.91 -48.47 3.92
N VAL A 144 41.61 -49.40 4.56
CA VAL A 144 41.49 -50.84 4.35
C VAL A 144 41.23 -51.49 5.70
N GLY A 145 40.05 -52.09 5.84
CA GLY A 145 39.64 -52.84 7.02
C GLY A 145 39.88 -54.33 6.84
N PHE A 146 40.41 -54.96 7.88
CA PHE A 146 40.74 -56.39 7.88
C PHE A 146 39.87 -57.18 8.85
N ALA A 147 39.67 -58.47 8.57
CA ALA A 147 38.92 -59.37 9.43
C ALA A 147 39.56 -59.64 10.82
N ASN A 148 40.79 -59.19 11.06
CA ASN A 148 41.44 -59.23 12.38
C ASN A 148 41.23 -57.98 13.25
N GLY A 149 40.34 -57.06 12.84
CA GLY A 149 40.08 -55.83 13.59
C GLY A 149 41.06 -54.69 13.34
N ALA A 150 42.04 -54.86 12.45
CA ALA A 150 42.95 -53.78 12.07
C ALA A 150 42.35 -52.91 10.95
N VAL A 151 42.62 -51.59 11.01
CA VAL A 151 42.36 -50.66 9.89
C VAL A 151 43.66 -49.95 9.52
N THR A 152 44.15 -50.23 8.31
CA THR A 152 45.30 -49.56 7.71
C THR A 152 44.84 -48.41 6.82
N VAL A 153 45.38 -47.23 7.05
CA VAL A 153 45.17 -46.05 6.19
C VAL A 153 46.44 -45.76 5.42
N ILE A 154 46.32 -45.76 4.10
CA ILE A 154 47.34 -45.40 3.13
C ILE A 154 47.13 -43.93 2.79
N ARG A 155 48.18 -43.10 2.93
CA ARG A 155 48.17 -41.69 2.53
C ARG A 155 49.32 -41.38 1.60
N GLY A 156 49.03 -40.76 0.46
CA GLY A 156 50.04 -40.38 -0.53
C GLY A 156 49.42 -40.02 -1.86
N ASP A 157 50.24 -39.49 -2.76
CA ASP A 157 49.84 -39.23 -4.16
C ASP A 157 50.04 -40.53 -4.96
N LEU A 158 49.00 -41.36 -4.95
CA LEU A 158 48.94 -42.65 -5.66
C LEU A 158 48.79 -42.50 -7.17
N VAL A 159 48.44 -41.30 -7.66
CA VAL A 159 48.25 -41.02 -9.09
C VAL A 159 49.60 -40.72 -9.77
N ASN A 160 50.49 -40.00 -9.09
CA ASN A 160 51.83 -39.66 -9.60
C ASN A 160 52.95 -40.54 -9.01
N ASP A 161 52.60 -41.59 -8.26
CA ASP A 161 53.52 -42.51 -7.56
C ASP A 161 54.62 -41.80 -6.73
N ARG A 162 54.26 -40.73 -6.02
CA ARG A 162 55.22 -39.94 -5.19
C ARG A 162 55.47 -40.54 -3.80
N GLY A 163 55.22 -41.85 -3.66
CA GLY A 163 55.34 -42.62 -2.43
C GLY A 163 54.09 -42.56 -1.54
N ALA A 164 53.71 -43.72 -1.01
CA ALA A 164 52.58 -43.90 -0.10
C ALA A 164 53.05 -44.26 1.32
N LYS A 165 52.56 -43.53 2.33
CA LYS A 165 52.78 -43.83 3.74
C LYS A 165 51.61 -44.60 4.30
N GLN A 166 51.86 -45.76 4.90
CA GLN A 166 50.84 -46.60 5.51
C GLN A 166 50.92 -46.49 7.03
N ARG A 167 49.75 -46.46 7.68
CA ARG A 167 49.63 -46.46 9.15
C ARG A 167 48.42 -47.27 9.57
N ILE A 168 48.62 -48.21 10.48
CA ILE A 168 47.52 -48.83 11.24
C ILE A 168 47.00 -47.75 12.20
N VAL A 169 45.71 -47.41 12.10
CA VAL A 169 45.09 -46.33 12.90
C VAL A 169 44.06 -46.84 13.89
N TYR A 170 43.62 -48.08 13.73
CA TYR A 170 42.77 -48.81 14.66
C TYR A 170 43.17 -50.28 14.68
N GLU A 171 43.11 -50.93 15.85
CA GLU A 171 43.28 -52.37 16.05
C GLU A 171 42.31 -52.81 17.16
N SER A 172 41.67 -53.96 16.96
CA SER A 172 40.61 -54.52 17.80
C SER A 172 40.69 -56.05 17.78
N GLU A 173 40.02 -56.73 18.71
CA GLU A 173 39.82 -58.18 18.65
C GLU A 173 38.64 -58.57 17.74
N GLU A 174 37.75 -57.61 17.44
CA GLU A 174 36.56 -57.81 16.60
C GLU A 174 36.83 -57.54 15.12
N PRO A 175 36.26 -58.34 14.19
CA PRO A 175 36.39 -58.10 12.76
C PRO A 175 35.76 -56.78 12.35
N ILE A 176 36.44 -56.05 11.45
CA ILE A 176 35.89 -54.86 10.82
C ILE A 176 34.83 -55.30 9.80
N THR A 177 33.62 -54.75 9.88
CA THR A 177 32.50 -55.11 9.00
C THR A 177 32.25 -54.07 7.90
N GLY A 178 32.76 -52.87 8.08
CA GLY A 178 32.68 -51.77 7.12
C GLY A 178 33.63 -50.64 7.48
N VAL A 179 34.10 -49.92 6.48
CA VAL A 179 35.00 -48.76 6.62
C VAL A 179 34.58 -47.72 5.60
N GLU A 180 34.52 -46.46 6.00
CA GLU A 180 34.14 -45.38 5.08
C GLU A 180 34.87 -44.06 5.37
N LEU A 181 35.17 -43.31 4.31
CA LEU A 181 35.94 -42.07 4.36
C LEU A 181 35.07 -40.87 3.96
N ARG A 182 34.68 -40.05 4.94
CA ARG A 182 34.07 -38.73 4.67
C ARG A 182 35.17 -37.67 4.63
N ALA A 183 35.47 -37.16 3.45
CA ALA A 183 36.34 -35.99 3.27
C ALA A 183 35.51 -34.71 3.39
N ASP A 184 35.95 -33.81 4.28
CA ASP A 184 35.46 -32.44 4.42
C ASP A 184 36.64 -31.48 4.13
N GLU A 185 36.39 -30.21 3.78
CA GLU A 185 37.38 -29.25 3.25
C GLU A 185 38.68 -29.15 4.08
N ARG A 186 38.60 -29.45 5.38
CA ARG A 186 39.73 -29.38 6.32
C ARG A 186 40.01 -30.70 7.05
N LEU A 187 39.03 -31.60 7.14
CA LEU A 187 39.09 -32.78 7.99
C LEU A 187 38.52 -34.02 7.30
N THR A 188 39.35 -35.04 7.11
CA THR A 188 38.89 -36.39 6.76
C THR A 188 38.49 -37.14 8.02
N THR A 189 37.25 -37.61 8.08
CA THR A 189 36.73 -38.47 9.15
C THR A 189 36.48 -39.86 8.61
N LEU A 190 37.10 -40.84 9.26
CA LEU A 190 36.90 -42.26 9.02
C LEU A 190 35.83 -42.79 9.96
N PHE A 191 34.88 -43.51 9.40
CA PHE A 191 33.94 -44.31 10.17
C PHE A 191 34.30 -45.78 10.01
N ILE A 192 34.26 -46.50 11.13
CA ILE A 192 34.59 -47.92 11.21
C ILE A 192 33.40 -48.60 11.86
N SER A 193 32.80 -49.58 11.18
CA SER A 193 31.87 -50.51 11.78
C SER A 193 32.56 -51.83 12.12
N THR A 194 32.17 -52.39 13.24
CA THR A 194 32.53 -53.72 13.73
C THR A 194 31.24 -54.50 13.99
N VAL A 195 31.35 -55.76 14.43
CA VAL A 195 30.17 -56.54 14.83
C VAL A 195 29.47 -55.97 16.06
N SER A 196 30.18 -55.33 17.01
CA SER A 196 29.57 -54.75 18.21
C SER A 196 29.49 -53.22 18.26
N ARG A 197 30.30 -52.46 17.50
CA ARG A 197 30.39 -50.99 17.64
C ARG A 197 30.51 -50.25 16.31
N ILE A 198 30.12 -48.97 16.34
CA ILE A 198 30.42 -47.98 15.30
C ILE A 198 31.30 -46.88 15.90
N LEU A 199 32.43 -46.61 15.24
CA LEU A 199 33.47 -45.69 15.70
C LEU A 199 33.70 -44.58 14.67
N LYS A 200 33.98 -43.36 15.14
CA LYS A 200 34.46 -42.25 14.30
C LYS A 200 35.86 -41.83 14.69
N LEU A 201 36.70 -41.55 13.70
CA LEU A 201 38.12 -41.26 13.84
C LEU A 201 38.53 -40.12 12.89
N THR A 202 39.03 -39.01 13.42
CA THR A 202 39.54 -37.91 12.59
C THR A 202 40.98 -38.17 12.16
N ILE A 203 41.20 -38.22 10.85
CA ILE A 203 42.46 -38.64 10.21
C ILE A 203 43.35 -37.45 9.82
N SER A 204 42.77 -36.30 9.49
CA SER A 204 43.50 -35.09 9.09
C SER A 204 44.27 -34.46 10.27
N GLY A 205 45.57 -34.20 10.06
CA GLY A 205 46.47 -33.58 11.04
C GLY A 205 47.92 -34.06 10.90
N ARG A 206 48.89 -33.19 11.21
CA ARG A 206 50.34 -33.53 11.23
C ARG A 206 50.79 -34.28 12.51
N GLY A 207 49.89 -34.54 13.45
CA GLY A 207 50.16 -35.23 14.71
C GLY A 207 49.69 -36.69 14.74
N GLN A 208 49.71 -37.30 15.93
CA GLN A 208 48.86 -38.48 16.17
C GLN A 208 47.39 -38.04 16.03
N GLY A 209 46.60 -38.78 15.24
CA GLY A 209 45.16 -38.50 15.09
C GLY A 209 44.44 -38.62 16.44
N GLN A 210 43.26 -38.00 16.55
CA GLN A 210 42.44 -38.15 17.75
C GLN A 210 42.14 -39.64 18.00
N PRO A 211 42.02 -40.10 19.26
CA PRO A 211 41.62 -41.47 19.54
C PRO A 211 40.23 -41.76 18.95
N PRO A 212 39.95 -43.01 18.56
CA PRO A 212 38.63 -43.40 18.05
C PRO A 212 37.55 -43.09 19.08
N LYS A 213 36.48 -42.42 18.66
CA LYS A 213 35.32 -42.12 19.50
C LYS A 213 34.20 -43.07 19.12
N THR A 214 33.70 -43.85 20.09
CA THR A 214 32.49 -44.64 19.88
C THR A 214 31.32 -43.72 19.60
N VAL A 215 30.64 -43.95 18.47
CA VAL A 215 29.38 -43.29 18.11
C VAL A 215 28.21 -44.12 18.64
N GLU A 216 28.34 -45.45 18.59
CA GLU A 216 27.34 -46.36 19.13
C GLU A 216 27.93 -47.71 19.56
N ASP A 217 27.40 -48.26 20.65
CA ASP A 217 27.72 -49.59 21.22
C ASP A 217 26.93 -50.75 20.58
N LEU A 218 26.49 -50.57 19.33
CA LEU A 218 25.87 -51.60 18.48
C LEU A 218 26.49 -51.54 17.08
N GLY A 219 26.88 -52.70 16.54
CA GLY A 219 27.59 -52.83 15.26
C GLY A 219 26.67 -53.08 14.06
N CYS A 220 27.22 -53.63 12.98
CA CYS A 220 26.44 -54.09 11.83
C CYS A 220 27.10 -55.28 11.12
N GLY A 221 26.32 -55.99 10.30
CA GLY A 221 26.85 -57.00 9.38
C GLY A 221 27.75 -56.41 8.29
N VAL A 222 28.51 -57.28 7.63
CA VAL A 222 29.26 -56.93 6.42
C VAL A 222 28.26 -56.55 5.32
N GLY A 223 28.53 -55.49 4.55
CA GLY A 223 27.63 -55.00 3.49
C GLY A 223 26.40 -54.22 3.98
N CYS A 224 26.20 -54.08 5.30
CA CYS A 224 25.06 -53.36 5.88
C CYS A 224 25.36 -51.87 6.20
N MET A 225 26.43 -51.31 5.65
CA MET A 225 26.82 -49.91 5.79
C MET A 225 27.08 -49.28 4.42
N ALA A 226 26.49 -48.12 4.16
CA ALA A 226 26.59 -47.37 2.91
C ALA A 226 26.68 -45.85 3.16
N VAL A 227 27.03 -45.08 2.12
CA VAL A 227 27.00 -43.61 2.13
C VAL A 227 25.83 -43.10 1.32
N ASP A 228 25.09 -42.14 1.87
CA ASP A 228 24.26 -41.25 1.08
C ASP A 228 25.15 -40.18 0.43
N LYS A 229 25.30 -40.25 -0.90
CA LYS A 229 26.15 -39.33 -1.68
C LYS A 229 25.68 -37.86 -1.60
N ARG A 230 24.42 -37.59 -1.25
CA ARG A 230 23.86 -36.23 -1.22
C ARG A 230 24.34 -35.45 -0.01
N ASP A 231 24.20 -36.06 1.16
CA ASP A 231 24.43 -35.40 2.46
C ASP A 231 25.75 -35.86 3.12
N GLY A 232 26.42 -36.84 2.53
CA GLY A 232 27.59 -37.54 3.08
C GLY A 232 27.28 -38.35 4.35
N ASN A 233 26.01 -38.60 4.62
CA ASN A 233 25.54 -39.30 5.81
C ASN A 233 25.74 -40.80 5.67
N ILE A 234 26.13 -41.46 6.76
CA ILE A 234 26.36 -42.91 6.73
C ILE A 234 25.09 -43.63 7.14
N VAL A 235 24.62 -44.49 6.26
CA VAL A 235 23.43 -45.32 6.44
C VAL A 235 23.91 -46.68 6.92
N VAL A 236 23.56 -47.05 8.14
CA VAL A 236 23.75 -48.41 8.66
C VAL A 236 22.39 -49.04 8.85
N ALA A 237 22.17 -50.19 8.24
CA ALA A 237 20.94 -50.94 8.47
C ALA A 237 21.21 -52.14 9.36
N ARG A 238 20.31 -52.37 10.31
CA ARG A 238 20.27 -53.56 11.17
C ARG A 238 18.90 -54.18 11.06
N ASP A 239 18.72 -55.36 11.65
CA ASP A 239 17.49 -56.11 11.51
C ASP A 239 16.26 -55.33 11.99
N ASP A 240 16.40 -54.48 13.02
CA ASP A 240 15.34 -53.64 13.60
C ASP A 240 15.06 -52.33 12.83
N ALA A 241 16.10 -51.62 12.37
CA ALA A 241 15.97 -50.27 11.83
C ALA A 241 17.13 -49.85 10.91
N ILE A 242 16.87 -48.79 10.16
CA ILE A 242 17.87 -48.04 9.39
C ILE A 242 18.31 -46.82 10.22
N TYR A 243 19.61 -46.67 10.38
CA TYR A 243 20.27 -45.66 11.20
C TYR A 243 21.09 -44.73 10.32
N TYR A 244 20.91 -43.41 10.51
CA TYR A 244 21.69 -42.38 9.84
C TYR A 244 22.69 -41.78 10.82
N TYR A 245 23.96 -41.69 10.43
CA TYR A 245 25.01 -41.08 11.22
C TYR A 245 25.58 -39.85 10.50
N THR A 246 25.59 -38.73 11.22
CA THR A 246 26.19 -37.46 10.79
C THR A 246 27.57 -37.28 11.45
N GLN A 247 28.25 -36.18 11.16
CA GLN A 247 29.49 -35.83 11.87
C GLN A 247 29.27 -35.66 13.38
N ASP A 248 28.13 -35.12 13.79
CA ASP A 248 27.79 -34.82 15.18
C ASP A 248 27.38 -36.06 15.96
N GLY A 249 26.57 -36.95 15.36
CA GLY A 249 26.15 -38.20 16.01
C GLY A 249 25.10 -39.00 15.25
N ARG A 250 24.33 -39.79 16.00
CA ARG A 250 23.24 -40.64 15.50
C ARG A 250 21.97 -39.80 15.27
N GLY A 251 21.41 -39.88 14.07
CA GLY A 251 20.12 -39.32 13.69
C GLY A 251 18.91 -40.17 14.14
N PRO A 252 17.68 -39.71 13.86
CA PRO A 252 16.47 -40.44 14.26
C PRO A 252 16.37 -41.79 13.52
N PRO A 253 16.12 -42.91 14.23
CA PRO A 253 16.07 -44.23 13.62
C PRO A 253 14.79 -44.44 12.80
N LYS A 254 14.92 -45.10 11.66
CA LYS A 254 13.81 -45.45 10.76
C LYS A 254 13.51 -46.95 10.91
N ALA A 255 12.55 -47.28 11.79
CA ALA A 255 12.20 -48.66 12.09
C ALA A 255 11.69 -49.41 10.84
N TYR A 256 12.34 -50.52 10.50
CA TYR A 256 11.99 -51.43 9.41
C TYR A 256 12.50 -52.82 9.77
N ASP A 257 11.63 -53.61 10.40
CA ASP A 257 11.93 -54.93 10.95
C ASP A 257 12.02 -55.97 9.81
N SER A 258 13.25 -56.30 9.41
CA SER A 258 13.57 -57.34 8.42
C SER A 258 15.05 -57.73 8.58
N PRO A 259 15.44 -59.00 8.41
CA PRO A 259 16.87 -59.36 8.37
C PRO A 259 17.55 -58.65 7.18
N LYS A 260 18.80 -58.21 7.32
CA LYS A 260 19.50 -57.45 6.26
C LYS A 260 20.86 -58.04 5.92
N GLU A 261 21.15 -58.15 4.63
CA GLU A 261 22.40 -58.71 4.11
C GLU A 261 23.24 -57.66 3.36
N LEU A 262 22.59 -56.84 2.53
CA LEU A 262 23.26 -55.78 1.75
C LEU A 262 22.38 -54.53 1.72
N VAL A 263 23.00 -53.37 1.87
CA VAL A 263 22.34 -52.06 1.74
C VAL A 263 23.11 -51.13 0.82
N THR A 264 22.37 -50.44 -0.04
CA THR A 264 22.88 -49.42 -0.97
C THR A 264 21.91 -48.24 -0.99
N VAL A 265 22.42 -47.01 -1.10
CA VAL A 265 21.59 -45.81 -1.28
C VAL A 265 21.51 -45.48 -2.77
N TYR A 266 20.30 -45.23 -3.28
CA TYR A 266 20.03 -44.78 -4.64
C TYR A 266 19.15 -43.53 -4.57
N GLN A 267 19.74 -42.37 -4.86
CA GLN A 267 19.09 -41.05 -4.77
C GLN A 267 18.45 -40.75 -3.41
N GLN A 268 17.16 -41.03 -3.24
CA GLN A 268 16.37 -40.85 -2.01
C GLN A 268 15.88 -42.19 -1.42
N TYR A 269 16.19 -43.29 -2.08
CA TYR A 269 15.78 -44.63 -1.72
C TYR A 269 16.93 -45.40 -1.05
N VAL A 270 16.58 -46.22 -0.06
CA VAL A 270 17.48 -47.22 0.52
C VAL A 270 17.08 -48.57 -0.05
N ALA A 271 17.98 -49.15 -0.86
CA ALA A 271 17.87 -50.49 -1.39
C ALA A 271 18.37 -51.49 -0.34
N ILE A 272 17.56 -52.49 -0.01
CA ILE A 272 17.87 -53.52 0.98
C ILE A 272 17.70 -54.89 0.34
N VAL A 273 18.73 -55.72 0.42
CA VAL A 273 18.62 -57.17 0.21
C VAL A 273 18.45 -57.81 1.58
N SER A 274 17.33 -58.53 1.76
CA SER A 274 17.11 -59.39 2.92
C SER A 274 17.45 -60.83 2.55
N PRO A 275 18.16 -61.58 3.41
CA PRO A 275 18.50 -62.97 3.13
C PRO A 275 17.24 -63.86 3.10
N PRO A 276 17.32 -65.04 2.48
CA PRO A 276 16.25 -66.03 2.53
C PRO A 276 15.81 -66.32 3.96
N SER A 277 14.49 -66.23 4.19
CA SER A 277 13.92 -66.30 5.54
C SER A 277 14.10 -67.68 6.16
N SER A 278 14.91 -67.77 7.21
CA SER A 278 15.21 -68.98 7.97
C SER A 278 14.05 -69.44 8.88
N ALA A 279 12.91 -69.79 8.25
CA ALA A 279 11.83 -70.64 8.76
C ALA A 279 11.16 -70.32 10.12
N GLN A 280 11.47 -69.21 10.80
CA GLN A 280 10.94 -68.89 12.14
C GLN A 280 9.81 -67.85 12.18
N SER A 281 9.64 -67.02 11.12
CA SER A 281 8.62 -65.96 11.07
C SER A 281 7.31 -66.36 10.39
N LEU A 282 7.30 -67.47 9.63
CA LEU A 282 6.11 -68.01 8.96
C LEU A 282 5.47 -69.12 9.81
N ARG A 283 4.23 -68.89 10.27
CA ARG A 283 3.39 -69.97 10.80
C ARG A 283 3.08 -70.96 9.66
N ASP A 284 3.32 -72.25 9.91
CA ASP A 284 3.09 -73.42 9.03
C ASP A 284 3.93 -73.56 7.73
N PRO A 285 5.21 -73.98 7.85
CA PRO A 285 6.04 -74.43 6.71
C PRO A 285 5.44 -75.59 5.90
N GLU A 286 4.59 -76.43 6.51
CA GLU A 286 3.95 -77.57 5.83
C GLU A 286 2.84 -77.17 4.84
N SER A 287 2.29 -75.96 4.97
CA SER A 287 1.15 -75.51 4.16
C SER A 287 1.55 -75.19 2.70
N LEU A 288 2.75 -74.63 2.51
CA LEU A 288 3.32 -74.30 1.21
C LEU A 288 3.97 -75.52 0.54
N ARG A 289 4.70 -76.37 1.28
CA ARG A 289 5.28 -77.62 0.75
C ARG A 289 4.20 -78.57 0.19
N ARG A 290 3.00 -78.60 0.78
CA ARG A 290 1.85 -79.36 0.25
C ARG A 290 1.18 -78.74 -0.99
N ARG A 291 1.42 -77.47 -1.31
CA ARG A 291 0.77 -76.77 -2.44
C ARG A 291 1.61 -76.68 -3.70
N PHE A 292 2.94 -76.60 -3.60
CA PHE A 292 3.82 -76.37 -4.76
C PHE A 292 4.80 -77.51 -5.07
N GLY A 293 4.85 -78.57 -4.27
CA GLY A 293 5.80 -79.66 -4.44
C GLY A 293 7.23 -79.29 -4.01
N GLY A 294 8.02 -80.30 -3.60
CA GLY A 294 9.27 -80.08 -2.85
C GLY A 294 10.26 -79.12 -3.50
N SER A 295 10.53 -79.28 -4.80
CA SER A 295 11.55 -78.49 -5.51
C SER A 295 11.20 -76.99 -5.63
N ALA A 296 9.95 -76.67 -5.97
CA ALA A 296 9.51 -75.27 -6.08
C ALA A 296 9.36 -74.60 -4.72
N ALA A 297 8.98 -75.36 -3.68
CA ALA A 297 8.94 -74.84 -2.31
C ALA A 297 10.34 -74.50 -1.79
N ASP A 298 11.32 -75.38 -1.98
CA ASP A 298 12.70 -75.15 -1.53
C ASP A 298 13.41 -74.02 -2.31
N ALA A 299 13.04 -73.77 -3.56
CA ALA A 299 13.47 -72.58 -4.30
C ALA A 299 12.91 -71.27 -3.71
N ILE A 300 11.68 -71.27 -3.20
CA ILE A 300 11.07 -70.12 -2.53
C ILE A 300 11.69 -69.90 -1.13
N PHE A 301 12.04 -70.97 -0.41
CA PHE A 301 12.74 -70.85 0.88
C PHE A 301 14.16 -70.29 0.75
N ASN A 302 14.80 -70.43 -0.40
CA ASN A 302 16.14 -69.87 -0.68
C ASN A 302 16.11 -68.51 -1.41
N ALA A 303 14.93 -67.95 -1.68
CA ALA A 303 14.80 -66.67 -2.35
C ALA A 303 15.14 -65.48 -1.42
N SER A 304 16.09 -64.64 -1.85
CA SER A 304 16.36 -63.34 -1.22
C SER A 304 15.29 -62.32 -1.60
N THR A 305 14.88 -61.44 -0.68
CA THR A 305 13.91 -60.38 -1.00
C THR A 305 14.61 -59.04 -1.17
N PHE A 306 14.44 -58.43 -2.34
CA PHE A 306 14.91 -57.09 -2.64
C PHE A 306 13.80 -56.09 -2.34
N SER A 307 14.11 -55.02 -1.59
CA SER A 307 13.16 -53.97 -1.23
C SER A 307 13.77 -52.60 -1.45
N LEU A 308 13.02 -51.71 -2.12
CA LEU A 308 13.36 -50.29 -2.25
C LEU A 308 12.48 -49.50 -1.28
N LEU A 309 13.11 -48.78 -0.36
CA LEU A 309 12.44 -48.03 0.69
C LEU A 309 12.67 -46.53 0.50
N GLU A 310 11.63 -45.73 0.70
CA GLU A 310 11.70 -44.28 0.87
C GLU A 310 11.48 -43.97 2.36
N PRO A 311 12.55 -43.85 3.16
CA PRO A 311 12.46 -43.86 4.62
C PRO A 311 11.93 -42.57 5.23
N ASP A 312 11.86 -41.48 4.46
CA ASP A 312 11.22 -40.23 4.89
C ASP A 312 9.69 -40.30 4.76
N LEU A 313 9.18 -40.83 3.65
CA LEU A 313 7.74 -41.03 3.46
C LEU A 313 7.21 -42.33 4.09
N LYS A 314 8.10 -43.21 4.58
CA LYS A 314 7.80 -44.56 5.09
C LYS A 314 7.07 -45.42 4.04
N VAL A 315 7.52 -45.30 2.80
CA VAL A 315 6.98 -45.99 1.64
C VAL A 315 7.94 -47.12 1.24
N ILE A 316 7.39 -48.31 1.00
CA ILE A 316 8.06 -49.37 0.25
C ILE A 316 7.76 -49.06 -1.22
N ALA A 317 8.75 -48.51 -1.93
CA ALA A 317 8.63 -48.03 -3.31
C ALA A 317 8.69 -49.17 -4.35
N HIS A 318 9.25 -50.33 -3.95
CA HIS A 318 9.14 -51.59 -4.67
C HIS A 318 9.54 -52.78 -3.77
N THR A 319 9.09 -54.00 -4.06
CA THR A 319 9.60 -55.24 -3.43
C THR A 319 9.49 -56.42 -4.40
N GLU A 320 10.56 -57.19 -4.49
CA GLU A 320 10.70 -58.34 -5.39
C GLU A 320 11.32 -59.54 -4.65
N THR A 321 10.83 -60.75 -4.96
CA THR A 321 11.39 -62.01 -4.47
C THR A 321 12.33 -62.60 -5.53
N LEU A 322 13.64 -62.54 -5.30
CA LEU A 322 14.66 -63.03 -6.22
C LEU A 322 15.07 -64.45 -5.81
N ILE A 323 14.86 -65.43 -6.71
CA ILE A 323 15.13 -66.86 -6.48
C ILE A 323 16.61 -67.12 -6.14
N SER A 324 17.51 -66.32 -6.69
CA SER A 324 18.95 -66.51 -6.61
C SER A 324 19.59 -65.32 -5.90
N LYS A 325 20.58 -65.59 -5.04
CA LYS A 325 21.22 -64.59 -4.19
C LYS A 325 21.79 -63.41 -4.99
N VAL A 326 21.57 -62.19 -4.49
CA VAL A 326 22.16 -60.97 -5.04
C VAL A 326 23.65 -60.90 -4.70
N ILE A 327 24.49 -60.72 -5.71
CA ILE A 327 25.94 -60.46 -5.57
C ILE A 327 26.18 -58.98 -5.31
N ALA A 328 25.53 -58.10 -6.08
CA ALA A 328 25.76 -56.66 -6.03
C ALA A 328 24.51 -55.87 -6.42
N VAL A 329 24.40 -54.67 -5.84
CA VAL A 329 23.41 -53.64 -6.19
C VAL A 329 24.17 -52.37 -6.55
N PHE A 330 23.93 -51.80 -7.73
CA PHE A 330 24.71 -50.68 -8.24
C PHE A 330 23.88 -49.72 -9.12
N GLU A 331 24.24 -48.44 -9.08
CA GLU A 331 23.67 -47.39 -9.92
C GLU A 331 24.48 -47.23 -11.21
N LEU A 332 23.80 -47.13 -12.36
CA LEU A 332 24.46 -46.90 -13.65
C LEU A 332 23.48 -46.27 -14.66
N TRP A 333 23.96 -45.36 -15.51
CA TRP A 333 23.15 -44.69 -16.55
C TRP A 333 21.83 -44.06 -16.05
N GLY A 334 21.77 -43.66 -14.78
CA GLY A 334 20.61 -43.07 -14.11
C GLY A 334 19.64 -44.08 -13.46
N ASP A 335 19.85 -45.38 -13.67
CA ASP A 335 18.98 -46.45 -13.19
C ASP A 335 19.66 -47.34 -12.14
N LEU A 336 18.87 -48.05 -11.35
CA LEU A 336 19.37 -49.01 -10.37
C LEU A 336 19.37 -50.42 -10.96
N TYR A 337 20.43 -51.19 -10.68
CA TYR A 337 20.60 -52.56 -11.14
C TYR A 337 20.92 -53.52 -10.00
N THR A 338 20.40 -54.76 -10.10
CA THR A 338 20.77 -55.88 -9.23
C THR A 338 21.40 -56.99 -10.06
N LEU A 339 22.55 -57.51 -9.65
CA LEU A 339 23.19 -58.69 -10.22
C LEU A 339 22.97 -59.89 -9.30
N THR A 340 22.38 -60.96 -9.83
CA THR A 340 22.20 -62.24 -9.12
C THR A 340 23.33 -63.23 -9.42
N GLN A 341 23.46 -64.25 -8.58
CA GLN A 341 24.46 -65.31 -8.73
C GLN A 341 24.33 -66.13 -10.03
N ASP A 342 23.13 -66.18 -10.61
CA ASP A 342 22.86 -66.82 -11.91
C ASP A 342 23.25 -65.94 -13.12
N GLY A 343 24.06 -64.89 -12.94
CA GLY A 343 24.43 -63.95 -14.00
C GLY A 343 23.30 -63.01 -14.46
N LYS A 344 22.06 -63.19 -13.99
CA LYS A 344 20.91 -62.37 -14.40
C LYS A 344 20.98 -61.00 -13.75
N VAL A 345 20.74 -59.97 -14.57
CA VAL A 345 20.67 -58.58 -14.16
C VAL A 345 19.24 -58.05 -14.30
N HIS A 346 18.71 -57.45 -13.23
CA HIS A 346 17.43 -56.74 -13.24
C HIS A 346 17.68 -55.23 -13.21
N LYS A 347 16.92 -54.51 -14.03
CA LYS A 347 16.90 -53.05 -14.14
C LYS A 347 15.65 -52.52 -13.44
N TYR A 348 15.83 -51.53 -12.57
CA TYR A 348 14.75 -50.80 -11.89
C TYR A 348 14.78 -49.35 -12.37
N HIS A 349 13.79 -48.95 -13.16
CA HIS A 349 13.62 -47.58 -13.64
C HIS A 349 12.57 -46.86 -12.79
N GLU A 350 12.87 -45.66 -12.29
CA GLU A 350 11.91 -44.89 -11.47
C GLU A 350 10.79 -44.30 -12.36
N LYS A 351 9.53 -44.48 -11.94
CA LYS A 351 8.37 -43.89 -12.64
C LYS A 351 8.35 -42.37 -12.51
N THR A 352 7.84 -41.73 -13.55
CA THR A 352 7.62 -40.27 -13.55
C THR A 352 6.77 -39.84 -12.35
N LEU A 353 7.04 -38.65 -11.83
CA LEU A 353 6.32 -38.12 -10.67
C LEU A 353 4.80 -38.04 -10.91
N GLN A 354 4.37 -37.77 -12.14
CA GLN A 354 2.95 -37.75 -12.52
C GLN A 354 2.29 -39.12 -12.36
N GLN A 355 2.93 -40.20 -12.82
CA GLN A 355 2.42 -41.58 -12.66
C GLN A 355 2.37 -41.98 -11.18
N ARG A 356 3.39 -41.62 -10.39
CA ARG A 356 3.41 -41.88 -8.93
C ARG A 356 2.29 -41.15 -8.20
N LEU A 357 2.06 -39.87 -8.54
CA LEU A 357 0.92 -39.10 -8.01
C LEU A 357 -0.42 -39.69 -8.43
N GLU A 358 -0.54 -40.19 -9.67
CA GLU A 358 -1.76 -40.86 -10.13
C GLU A 358 -2.05 -42.16 -9.37
N MET A 359 -1.04 -43.00 -9.12
CA MET A 359 -1.17 -44.17 -8.25
C MET A 359 -1.63 -43.81 -6.83
N LEU A 360 -1.18 -42.67 -6.30
CA LEU A 360 -1.62 -42.16 -4.99
C LEU A 360 -3.07 -41.65 -5.04
N TYR A 361 -3.50 -40.99 -6.13
CA TYR A 361 -4.88 -40.56 -6.33
C TYR A 361 -5.85 -41.75 -6.47
N GLN A 362 -5.48 -42.77 -7.24
CA GLN A 362 -6.30 -43.99 -7.42
C GLN A 362 -6.55 -44.72 -6.08
N ARG A 363 -5.63 -44.60 -5.12
CA ARG A 363 -5.77 -45.16 -3.75
C ARG A 363 -6.30 -44.14 -2.72
N ASN A 364 -6.72 -42.94 -3.15
CA ASN A 364 -7.18 -41.83 -2.30
C ASN A 364 -6.18 -41.36 -1.21
N LEU A 365 -4.88 -41.53 -1.45
CA LEU A 365 -3.81 -41.23 -0.48
C LEU A 365 -3.22 -39.82 -0.65
N TYR A 366 -4.10 -38.82 -0.72
CA TYR A 366 -3.75 -37.41 -0.93
C TYR A 366 -2.72 -36.82 0.06
N PRO A 367 -2.73 -37.13 1.38
CA PRO A 367 -1.69 -36.64 2.29
C PRO A 367 -0.28 -37.10 1.91
N PHE A 368 -0.16 -38.31 1.33
CA PHE A 368 1.11 -38.85 0.83
C PHE A 368 1.49 -38.24 -0.52
N ALA A 369 0.51 -37.89 -1.36
CA ALA A 369 0.74 -37.12 -2.58
C ALA A 369 1.28 -35.72 -2.30
N ILE A 370 0.79 -35.06 -1.23
CA ILE A 370 1.29 -33.76 -0.77
C ILE A 370 2.73 -33.88 -0.24
N SER A 371 3.03 -34.87 0.62
CA SER A 371 4.40 -35.05 1.12
C SER A 371 5.38 -35.42 0.00
N LEU A 372 4.98 -36.27 -0.96
CA LEU A 372 5.79 -36.59 -2.13
C LEU A 372 6.04 -35.35 -3.01
N ALA A 373 5.03 -34.51 -3.23
CA ALA A 373 5.17 -33.26 -3.98
C ALA A 373 6.10 -32.25 -3.29
N GLN A 374 6.09 -32.20 -1.96
CA GLN A 374 6.98 -31.35 -1.16
C GLN A 374 8.44 -31.87 -1.20
N THR A 375 8.66 -33.17 -1.01
CA THR A 375 10.00 -33.79 -1.12
C THR A 375 10.57 -33.66 -2.53
N ALA A 376 9.73 -33.76 -3.57
CA ALA A 376 10.12 -33.56 -4.97
C ALA A 376 10.29 -32.08 -5.37
N GLY A 377 10.06 -31.12 -4.46
CA GLY A 377 10.25 -29.69 -4.72
C GLY A 377 9.30 -29.08 -5.76
N LEU A 378 8.08 -29.60 -5.92
CA LEU A 378 7.12 -29.07 -6.90
C LEU A 378 6.67 -27.64 -6.56
N ASP A 379 6.47 -26.82 -7.59
CA ASP A 379 5.94 -25.46 -7.46
C ASP A 379 4.62 -25.40 -6.67
N THR A 380 4.43 -24.34 -5.88
CA THR A 380 3.20 -24.09 -5.12
C THR A 380 1.94 -24.18 -5.99
N GLN A 381 1.99 -23.72 -7.24
CA GLN A 381 0.88 -23.82 -8.20
C GLN A 381 0.45 -25.28 -8.48
N GLN A 382 1.43 -26.19 -8.58
CA GLN A 382 1.18 -27.62 -8.79
C GLN A 382 0.71 -28.29 -7.50
N GLN A 383 1.28 -27.93 -6.34
CA GLN A 383 0.80 -28.37 -5.03
C GLN A 383 -0.67 -27.98 -4.79
N ASN A 384 -1.08 -26.78 -5.22
CA ASN A 384 -2.46 -26.30 -5.10
C ASN A 384 -3.47 -27.13 -5.90
N VAL A 385 -3.05 -27.77 -7.01
CA VAL A 385 -3.88 -28.76 -7.73
C VAL A 385 -4.11 -30.02 -6.89
N ILE A 386 -3.11 -30.44 -6.10
CA ILE A 386 -3.21 -31.59 -5.18
C ILE A 386 -4.18 -31.25 -4.04
N PHE A 387 -4.04 -30.08 -3.42
CA PHE A 387 -4.94 -29.59 -2.38
C PHE A 387 -6.39 -29.48 -2.87
N ARG A 388 -6.62 -28.95 -4.08
CA ARG A 388 -7.95 -28.92 -4.73
C ARG A 388 -8.55 -30.32 -4.88
N LYS A 389 -7.80 -31.27 -5.46
CA LYS A 389 -8.26 -32.67 -5.64
C LYS A 389 -8.55 -33.35 -4.30
N TYR A 390 -7.77 -33.05 -3.27
CA TYR A 390 -7.99 -33.56 -1.92
C TYR A 390 -9.27 -32.98 -1.29
N GLY A 391 -9.48 -31.66 -1.41
CA GLY A 391 -10.71 -30.99 -1.01
C GLY A 391 -11.94 -31.56 -1.71
N ASP A 392 -11.85 -31.82 -3.02
CA ASP A 392 -12.93 -32.45 -3.80
C ASP A 392 -13.28 -33.86 -3.29
N HIS A 393 -12.28 -34.67 -2.95
CA HIS A 393 -12.49 -36.00 -2.36
C HIS A 393 -13.11 -35.92 -0.93
N LEU A 394 -12.62 -35.02 -0.07
CA LEU A 394 -13.18 -34.80 1.27
C LEU A 394 -14.62 -34.29 1.20
N TYR A 395 -14.94 -33.41 0.25
CA TYR A 395 -16.28 -32.91 0.00
C TYR A 395 -17.25 -34.03 -0.41
N GLN A 396 -16.81 -34.95 -1.29
CA GLN A 396 -17.60 -36.14 -1.66
C GLN A 396 -17.82 -37.10 -0.48
N LYS A 397 -16.84 -37.21 0.43
CA LYS A 397 -16.90 -38.01 1.65
C LYS A 397 -17.81 -37.41 2.74
N GLY A 398 -18.16 -36.12 2.63
CA GLY A 398 -18.97 -35.39 3.61
C GLY A 398 -18.18 -34.67 4.72
N GLU A 399 -16.85 -34.66 4.64
CA GLU A 399 -15.97 -34.01 5.62
C GLU A 399 -15.71 -32.55 5.23
N TYR A 400 -16.77 -31.73 5.34
CA TYR A 400 -16.82 -30.37 4.76
C TYR A 400 -15.82 -29.36 5.35
N ASP A 401 -15.55 -29.44 6.66
CA ASP A 401 -14.64 -28.51 7.34
C ASP A 401 -13.19 -28.80 6.94
N GLN A 402 -12.83 -30.08 6.91
CA GLN A 402 -11.51 -30.52 6.44
C GLN A 402 -11.33 -30.22 4.93
N ALA A 403 -12.37 -30.39 4.13
CA ALA A 403 -12.36 -30.00 2.72
C ALA A 403 -12.10 -28.50 2.55
N MET A 404 -12.74 -27.66 3.37
CA MET A 404 -12.54 -26.21 3.32
C MET A 404 -11.12 -25.80 3.67
N ALA A 405 -10.53 -26.39 4.71
CA ALA A 405 -9.13 -26.18 5.06
C ALA A 405 -8.13 -26.58 3.94
N GLN A 406 -8.51 -27.46 2.99
CA GLN A 406 -7.70 -27.71 1.79
C GLN A 406 -7.98 -26.71 0.67
N TYR A 407 -9.22 -26.26 0.48
CA TYR A 407 -9.55 -25.23 -0.51
C TYR A 407 -8.91 -23.88 -0.17
N ILE A 408 -8.83 -23.51 1.12
CA ILE A 408 -8.11 -22.32 1.59
C ILE A 408 -6.63 -22.39 1.18
N LYS A 409 -5.98 -23.54 1.37
CA LYS A 409 -4.58 -23.76 0.93
C LYS A 409 -4.40 -23.74 -0.59
N ALA A 410 -5.47 -23.88 -1.37
CA ALA A 410 -5.44 -23.93 -2.83
C ALA A 410 -5.81 -22.60 -3.50
N ILE A 411 -6.13 -21.54 -2.73
CA ILE A 411 -6.71 -20.26 -3.19
C ILE A 411 -6.04 -19.70 -4.44
N ASP A 412 -4.71 -19.81 -4.60
CA ASP A 412 -4.01 -19.18 -5.73
C ASP A 412 -4.39 -19.73 -7.11
N ASN A 413 -4.88 -20.96 -7.20
CA ASN A 413 -5.12 -21.67 -8.46
C ASN A 413 -6.56 -22.25 -8.55
N THR A 414 -7.41 -21.97 -7.57
CA THR A 414 -8.83 -22.36 -7.58
C THR A 414 -9.71 -21.16 -7.89
N GLU A 415 -10.56 -21.28 -8.92
CA GLU A 415 -11.63 -20.32 -9.17
C GLU A 415 -12.57 -20.23 -7.94
N PRO A 416 -12.67 -19.07 -7.25
CA PRO A 416 -13.47 -18.95 -6.04
C PRO A 416 -14.96 -19.27 -6.25
N SER A 417 -15.49 -18.95 -7.43
CA SER A 417 -16.86 -19.25 -7.85
C SER A 417 -17.22 -20.73 -7.73
N GLN A 418 -16.27 -21.64 -8.00
CA GLN A 418 -16.52 -23.09 -7.93
C GLN A 418 -16.63 -23.59 -6.48
N VAL A 419 -15.85 -23.00 -5.56
CA VAL A 419 -15.93 -23.31 -4.13
C VAL A 419 -17.19 -22.69 -3.55
N ILE A 420 -17.44 -21.40 -3.79
CA ILE A 420 -18.64 -20.68 -3.33
C ILE A 420 -19.92 -21.42 -3.73
N ARG A 421 -20.03 -21.88 -4.99
CA ARG A 421 -21.20 -22.64 -5.47
C ARG A 421 -21.42 -23.98 -4.74
N LYS A 422 -20.38 -24.62 -4.21
CA LYS A 422 -20.50 -25.85 -3.41
C LYS A 422 -20.95 -25.60 -1.97
N PHE A 423 -20.64 -24.43 -1.41
CA PHE A 423 -20.87 -24.11 0.01
C PHE A 423 -21.98 -23.07 0.28
N LEU A 424 -22.75 -22.68 -0.75
CA LEU A 424 -23.88 -21.75 -0.65
C LEU A 424 -25.10 -22.28 0.15
N ASP A 425 -25.07 -23.54 0.58
CA ASP A 425 -26.10 -24.14 1.44
C ASP A 425 -26.18 -23.43 2.80
N THR A 426 -27.40 -23.17 3.27
CA THR A 426 -27.63 -22.43 4.53
C THR A 426 -27.09 -23.17 5.76
N GLN A 427 -26.90 -24.50 5.69
CA GLN A 427 -26.26 -25.28 6.75
C GLN A 427 -24.73 -25.08 6.83
N ARG A 428 -24.10 -24.44 5.83
CA ARG A 428 -22.63 -24.42 5.65
C ARG A 428 -22.04 -23.01 5.53
N ILE A 429 -22.83 -22.00 5.91
CA ILE A 429 -22.45 -20.58 5.82
C ILE A 429 -21.15 -20.29 6.59
N HIS A 430 -20.91 -20.94 7.73
CA HIS A 430 -19.66 -20.76 8.50
C HIS A 430 -18.40 -21.10 7.68
N ASN A 431 -18.40 -22.23 6.97
CA ASN A 431 -17.26 -22.64 6.14
C ASN A 431 -17.11 -21.72 4.92
N LEU A 432 -18.23 -21.23 4.37
CA LEU A 432 -18.21 -20.23 3.30
C LEU A 432 -17.62 -18.88 3.79
N ILE A 433 -17.91 -18.46 5.02
CA ILE A 433 -17.32 -17.27 5.64
C ILE A 433 -15.81 -17.45 5.81
N GLU A 434 -15.34 -18.56 6.39
CA GLU A 434 -13.90 -18.83 6.56
C GLU A 434 -13.15 -18.76 5.21
N TYR A 435 -13.74 -19.28 4.14
CA TYR A 435 -13.19 -19.19 2.79
C TYR A 435 -13.14 -17.75 2.25
N LEU A 436 -14.20 -16.96 2.47
CA LEU A 436 -14.31 -15.59 2.00
C LEU A 436 -13.45 -14.60 2.82
N GLU A 437 -13.31 -14.83 4.13
CA GLU A 437 -12.35 -14.15 5.02
C GLU A 437 -10.93 -14.34 4.47
N GLN A 438 -10.49 -15.59 4.26
CA GLN A 438 -9.16 -15.90 3.72
C GLN A 438 -8.96 -15.35 2.30
N LEU A 439 -9.98 -15.41 1.43
CA LEU A 439 -9.91 -14.83 0.09
C LEU A 439 -9.74 -13.29 0.11
N HIS A 440 -10.32 -12.63 1.12
CA HIS A 440 -10.17 -11.19 1.34
C HIS A 440 -8.78 -10.84 1.91
N GLU A 441 -8.29 -11.57 2.92
CA GLU A 441 -6.95 -11.41 3.49
C GLU A 441 -5.85 -11.57 2.43
N HIS A 442 -6.01 -12.54 1.51
CA HIS A 442 -5.09 -12.72 0.37
C HIS A 442 -5.24 -11.68 -0.76
N GLY A 443 -6.13 -10.69 -0.62
CA GLY A 443 -6.32 -9.60 -1.59
C GLY A 443 -6.94 -10.02 -2.93
N LYS A 444 -7.48 -11.24 -3.03
CA LYS A 444 -8.02 -11.84 -4.26
C LYS A 444 -9.55 -11.78 -4.37
N ALA A 445 -10.22 -11.24 -3.35
CA ALA A 445 -11.66 -11.02 -3.39
C ALA A 445 -12.06 -9.93 -4.41
N THR A 446 -13.14 -10.17 -5.15
CA THR A 446 -13.84 -9.18 -5.97
C THR A 446 -14.95 -8.50 -5.15
N SER A 447 -15.53 -7.43 -5.69
CA SER A 447 -16.74 -6.75 -5.18
C SER A 447 -17.86 -7.72 -4.78
N ASP A 448 -18.03 -8.77 -5.58
CA ASP A 448 -19.12 -9.73 -5.46
C ASP A 448 -18.84 -10.73 -4.33
N HIS A 449 -17.56 -10.99 -4.04
CA HIS A 449 -17.14 -11.90 -2.97
C HIS A 449 -17.20 -11.21 -1.59
N THR A 450 -16.84 -9.93 -1.51
CA THR A 450 -16.96 -9.11 -0.30
C THR A 450 -18.40 -8.75 0.05
N THR A 451 -19.24 -8.45 -0.94
CA THR A 451 -20.70 -8.26 -0.71
C THR A 451 -21.37 -9.56 -0.28
N LEU A 452 -20.98 -10.71 -0.84
CA LEU A 452 -21.45 -12.02 -0.37
C LEU A 452 -21.01 -12.30 1.08
N LEU A 453 -19.78 -11.94 1.46
CA LEU A 453 -19.30 -12.04 2.84
C LEU A 453 -20.13 -11.16 3.79
N LEU A 454 -20.39 -9.91 3.42
CA LEU A 454 -21.25 -8.99 4.16
C LEU A 454 -22.67 -9.55 4.36
N ASN A 455 -23.26 -10.12 3.30
CA ASN A 455 -24.56 -10.79 3.34
C ASN A 455 -24.54 -12.00 4.29
N CYS A 456 -23.47 -12.80 4.28
CA CYS A 456 -23.30 -13.91 5.21
C CYS A 456 -23.22 -13.45 6.68
N TYR A 457 -22.49 -12.37 6.99
CA TYR A 457 -22.47 -11.78 8.34
C TYR A 457 -23.84 -11.26 8.77
N ALA A 458 -24.51 -10.48 7.91
CA ALA A 458 -25.84 -9.94 8.18
C ALA A 458 -26.86 -11.06 8.46
N LYS A 459 -26.78 -12.18 7.73
CA LYS A 459 -27.64 -13.36 7.89
C LYS A 459 -27.34 -14.17 9.16
N LEU A 460 -26.07 -14.25 9.59
CA LEU A 460 -25.68 -14.88 10.87
C LEU A 460 -25.90 -14.00 12.09
N LYS A 461 -26.10 -12.69 11.91
CA LYS A 461 -26.19 -11.68 12.98
C LYS A 461 -24.92 -11.57 13.84
N ASP A 462 -23.76 -11.80 13.23
CA ASP A 462 -22.46 -11.61 13.88
C ASP A 462 -22.06 -10.13 13.82
N ILE A 463 -22.50 -9.38 14.82
CA ILE A 463 -22.32 -7.91 14.90
C ILE A 463 -20.85 -7.55 15.08
N GLU A 464 -20.12 -8.30 15.91
CA GLU A 464 -18.72 -8.02 16.24
C GLU A 464 -17.81 -8.19 15.01
N LYS A 465 -17.99 -9.27 14.24
CA LYS A 465 -17.24 -9.45 12.98
C LYS A 465 -17.63 -8.43 11.90
N LEU A 466 -18.91 -8.11 11.77
CA LEU A 466 -19.40 -7.11 10.84
C LEU A 466 -18.80 -5.73 11.14
N GLU A 467 -18.79 -5.33 12.41
CA GLU A 467 -18.22 -4.08 12.88
C GLU A 467 -16.70 -4.03 12.67
N ALA A 468 -15.98 -5.11 13.02
CA ALA A 468 -14.54 -5.22 12.77
C ALA A 468 -14.20 -5.09 11.27
N PHE A 469 -14.95 -5.77 10.40
CA PHE A 469 -14.76 -5.72 8.94
C PHE A 469 -14.99 -4.31 8.36
N ILE A 470 -16.04 -3.60 8.81
CA ILE A 470 -16.36 -2.24 8.34
C ILE A 470 -15.35 -1.20 8.87
N LYS A 471 -14.90 -1.36 10.13
CA LYS A 471 -13.95 -0.46 10.80
C LYS A 471 -12.49 -0.68 10.38
N GLN A 472 -12.15 -1.81 9.75
CA GLN A 472 -10.79 -2.07 9.30
C GLN A 472 -10.32 -1.00 8.28
N PRO A 473 -9.09 -0.45 8.43
CA PRO A 473 -8.55 0.53 7.50
C PRO A 473 -8.03 -0.18 6.25
N GLY A 474 -8.70 0.02 5.12
CA GLY A 474 -8.34 -0.56 3.83
C GLY A 474 -9.22 -0.06 2.69
N GLU A 475 -8.78 -0.29 1.46
CA GLU A 475 -9.53 0.04 0.25
C GLU A 475 -10.67 -0.98 0.06
N LEU A 476 -11.87 -0.61 0.52
CA LEU A 476 -13.04 -1.47 0.54
C LEU A 476 -13.59 -1.68 -0.87
N LYS A 477 -13.15 -2.76 -1.52
CA LYS A 477 -13.67 -3.23 -2.81
C LYS A 477 -15.02 -3.92 -2.62
N PHE A 478 -16.09 -3.20 -2.26
CA PHE A 478 -17.46 -3.73 -2.30
C PHE A 478 -18.45 -2.69 -2.86
N ASP A 479 -19.60 -3.16 -3.33
CA ASP A 479 -20.69 -2.30 -3.79
C ASP A 479 -21.35 -1.61 -2.58
N LEU A 480 -21.20 -0.28 -2.51
CA LEU A 480 -21.57 0.55 -1.37
C LEU A 480 -23.09 0.64 -1.22
N ASP A 481 -23.81 0.81 -2.32
CA ASP A 481 -25.27 0.98 -2.33
C ASP A 481 -25.96 -0.29 -1.84
N THR A 482 -25.51 -1.44 -2.35
CA THR A 482 -25.95 -2.76 -1.86
C THR A 482 -25.57 -2.94 -0.39
N ALA A 483 -24.35 -2.60 0.03
CA ALA A 483 -23.93 -2.75 1.42
C ALA A 483 -24.74 -1.91 2.42
N ILE A 484 -24.97 -0.63 2.12
CA ILE A 484 -25.79 0.28 2.94
C ILE A 484 -27.24 -0.22 2.99
N THR A 485 -27.81 -0.59 1.83
CA THR A 485 -29.18 -1.13 1.74
C THR A 485 -29.34 -2.41 2.54
N MET A 486 -28.37 -3.33 2.47
CA MET A 486 -28.36 -4.57 3.25
C MET A 486 -28.24 -4.32 4.76
N CYS A 487 -27.42 -3.36 5.19
CA CYS A 487 -27.32 -2.99 6.60
C CYS A 487 -28.64 -2.36 7.11
N ARG A 488 -29.26 -1.47 6.33
CA ARG A 488 -30.58 -0.88 6.63
C ARG A 488 -31.68 -1.95 6.74
N GLN A 489 -31.75 -2.89 5.79
CA GLN A 489 -32.67 -4.03 5.83
C GLN A 489 -32.39 -5.00 6.99
N GLY A 490 -31.13 -5.14 7.41
CA GLY A 490 -30.72 -5.96 8.55
C GLY A 490 -31.01 -5.34 9.92
N GLY A 491 -31.38 -4.05 9.96
CA GLY A 491 -31.56 -3.28 11.21
C GLY A 491 -30.24 -2.77 11.81
N TYR A 492 -29.15 -2.80 11.06
CA TYR A 492 -27.81 -2.36 11.48
C TYR A 492 -27.58 -0.89 11.09
N PHE A 493 -28.44 -0.01 11.62
CA PHE A 493 -28.50 1.39 11.19
C PHE A 493 -27.23 2.19 11.56
N GLU A 494 -26.63 1.92 12.72
CA GLU A 494 -25.37 2.57 13.13
C GLU A 494 -24.21 2.21 12.18
N GLN A 495 -24.14 0.94 11.77
CA GLN A 495 -23.12 0.43 10.84
C GLN A 495 -23.36 0.95 9.42
N ALA A 496 -24.62 1.07 8.99
CA ALA A 496 -25.00 1.70 7.73
C ALA A 496 -24.62 3.20 7.71
N ALA A 497 -24.92 3.93 8.80
CA ALA A 497 -24.56 5.34 8.95
C ALA A 497 -23.03 5.54 8.98
N TYR A 498 -22.29 4.69 9.71
CA TYR A 498 -20.82 4.72 9.71
C TYR A 498 -20.24 4.46 8.32
N LEU A 499 -20.79 3.50 7.58
CA LEU A 499 -20.35 3.17 6.23
C LEU A 499 -20.58 4.35 5.26
N ALA A 500 -21.79 4.89 5.21
CA ALA A 500 -22.11 6.06 4.39
C ALA A 500 -21.24 7.29 4.79
N LYS A 501 -21.00 7.50 6.09
CA LYS A 501 -20.13 8.56 6.66
C LYS A 501 -18.63 8.39 6.34
N LYS A 502 -18.19 7.19 5.98
CA LYS A 502 -16.82 6.86 5.52
C LYS A 502 -16.64 7.10 4.02
N HIS A 503 -17.69 6.87 3.24
CA HIS A 503 -17.64 6.97 1.76
C HIS A 503 -18.16 8.30 1.18
N GLY A 504 -18.76 9.17 2.01
CA GLY A 504 -19.16 10.53 1.59
C GLY A 504 -20.59 10.64 1.07
N GLU A 505 -21.41 9.60 1.22
CA GLU A 505 -22.83 9.57 0.85
C GLU A 505 -23.67 10.34 1.88
N ASN A 506 -23.51 11.65 1.90
CA ASN A 506 -24.00 12.54 2.95
C ASN A 506 -25.52 12.54 3.09
N ASP A 507 -26.26 12.51 1.98
CA ASP A 507 -27.73 12.48 1.97
C ASP A 507 -28.25 11.20 2.65
N LEU A 508 -27.67 10.04 2.30
CA LEU A 508 -28.01 8.75 2.91
C LEU A 508 -27.70 8.69 4.42
N VAL A 509 -26.63 9.35 4.87
CA VAL A 509 -26.34 9.45 6.32
C VAL A 509 -27.45 10.22 7.04
N VAL A 510 -27.87 11.37 6.50
CA VAL A 510 -28.92 12.20 7.11
C VAL A 510 -30.27 11.46 7.11
N ASP A 511 -30.63 10.81 6.01
CA ASP A 511 -31.82 9.97 5.91
C ASP A 511 -31.83 8.86 6.98
N ILE A 512 -30.73 8.10 7.15
CA ILE A 512 -30.63 7.03 8.15
C ILE A 512 -30.69 7.59 9.59
N LEU A 513 -30.01 8.70 9.87
CA LEU A 513 -29.99 9.30 11.21
C LEU A 513 -31.37 9.85 11.63
N ILE A 514 -32.13 10.42 10.70
CA ILE A 514 -33.43 11.07 10.99
C ILE A 514 -34.61 10.09 10.90
N GLU A 515 -34.65 9.22 9.89
CA GLU A 515 -35.78 8.31 9.66
C GLU A 515 -35.68 7.04 10.52
N ASP A 516 -34.52 6.39 10.54
CA ASP A 516 -34.35 5.07 11.15
C ASP A 516 -33.86 5.16 12.61
N LEU A 517 -32.79 5.92 12.88
CA LEU A 517 -32.17 6.05 14.22
C LEU A 517 -32.87 7.09 15.12
N LYS A 518 -33.47 8.12 14.52
CA LYS A 518 -34.08 9.27 15.21
C LYS A 518 -33.15 10.04 16.13
N ASP A 519 -31.83 10.00 15.89
CA ASP A 519 -30.89 10.87 16.60
C ASP A 519 -30.79 12.22 15.88
N TYR A 520 -31.76 13.08 16.17
CA TYR A 520 -31.81 14.44 15.62
C TYR A 520 -30.60 15.28 16.04
N LYS A 521 -29.90 14.94 17.13
CA LYS A 521 -28.73 15.69 17.61
C LYS A 521 -27.47 15.27 16.86
N GLU A 522 -27.25 13.97 16.65
CA GLU A 522 -26.15 13.54 15.78
C GLU A 522 -26.41 13.98 14.35
N ALA A 523 -27.63 13.85 13.82
CA ALA A 523 -28.00 14.34 12.49
C ALA A 523 -27.70 15.83 12.29
N LEU A 524 -28.15 16.68 13.23
CA LEU A 524 -27.90 18.12 13.21
C LEU A 524 -26.40 18.43 13.31
N SER A 525 -25.68 17.72 14.17
CA SER A 525 -24.22 17.86 14.24
C SER A 525 -23.57 17.46 12.92
N PHE A 526 -23.99 16.35 12.29
CA PHE A 526 -23.42 15.84 11.04
C PHE A 526 -23.65 16.82 9.89
N ILE A 527 -24.87 17.36 9.76
CA ILE A 527 -25.20 18.41 8.79
C ILE A 527 -24.24 19.61 8.96
N TRP A 528 -23.93 20.03 10.19
CA TRP A 528 -22.98 21.12 10.50
C TRP A 528 -21.50 20.80 10.19
N HIS A 529 -21.16 19.56 9.83
CA HIS A 529 -19.83 19.18 9.33
C HIS A 529 -19.81 19.04 7.79
N LEU A 530 -20.94 19.19 7.11
CA LEU A 530 -21.03 19.08 5.65
C LEU A 530 -20.65 20.37 4.94
N ASP A 531 -20.18 20.25 3.71
CA ASP A 531 -19.94 21.40 2.83
C ASP A 531 -21.27 22.10 2.49
N PRO A 532 -21.29 23.45 2.34
CA PRO A 532 -22.51 24.23 2.17
C PRO A 532 -23.45 23.71 1.07
N GLN A 533 -22.89 23.27 -0.06
CA GLN A 533 -23.66 22.78 -1.21
C GLN A 533 -24.43 21.48 -0.92
N THR A 534 -23.90 20.61 -0.04
CA THR A 534 -24.54 19.35 0.37
C THR A 534 -25.41 19.52 1.63
N ALA A 535 -25.08 20.48 2.49
CA ALA A 535 -25.88 20.79 3.67
C ALA A 535 -27.28 21.31 3.29
N TYR A 536 -27.41 22.16 2.26
CA TYR A 536 -28.68 22.82 1.93
C TYR A 536 -29.84 21.89 1.53
N PRO A 537 -29.69 20.90 0.62
CA PRO A 537 -30.76 19.95 0.31
C PRO A 537 -31.22 19.15 1.53
N CYS A 538 -30.27 18.63 2.32
CA CYS A 538 -30.54 17.93 3.57
C CYS A 538 -31.29 18.80 4.59
N LEU A 539 -30.81 20.04 4.80
CA LEU A 539 -31.39 21.00 5.73
C LEU A 539 -32.83 21.37 5.33
N MET A 540 -33.11 21.58 4.04
CA MET A 540 -34.46 21.89 3.54
C MET A 540 -35.42 20.70 3.60
N LYS A 541 -34.95 19.49 3.26
CA LYS A 541 -35.76 18.25 3.29
C LYS A 541 -36.29 17.95 4.69
N TYR A 542 -35.46 18.12 5.73
CA TYR A 542 -35.79 17.79 7.12
C TYR A 542 -36.01 19.01 8.02
N ALA A 543 -36.08 20.22 7.47
CA ALA A 543 -36.18 21.49 8.21
C ALA A 543 -37.21 21.46 9.35
N ARG A 544 -38.45 21.07 9.03
CA ARG A 544 -39.56 21.03 9.99
C ARG A 544 -39.31 20.05 11.14
N VAL A 545 -38.83 18.84 10.83
CA VAL A 545 -38.54 17.79 11.82
C VAL A 545 -37.39 18.23 12.75
N LEU A 546 -36.37 18.89 12.20
CA LEU A 546 -35.24 19.40 12.96
C LEU A 546 -35.62 20.61 13.83
N ILE A 547 -36.51 21.49 13.37
CA ILE A 547 -37.02 22.63 14.17
C ILE A 547 -37.96 22.13 15.28
N GLU A 548 -38.86 21.18 15.01
CA GLU A 548 -39.78 20.60 15.99
C GLU A 548 -39.05 19.89 17.14
N HIS A 549 -37.98 19.12 16.85
CA HIS A 549 -37.26 18.36 17.87
C HIS A 549 -36.01 19.05 18.45
N CYS A 550 -35.42 20.03 17.75
CA CYS A 550 -34.19 20.72 18.16
C CYS A 550 -34.22 22.23 17.81
N PRO A 551 -35.22 23.01 18.26
CA PRO A 551 -35.49 24.36 17.77
C PRO A 551 -34.29 25.32 17.85
N GLN A 552 -33.60 25.35 18.99
CA GLN A 552 -32.45 26.26 19.21
C GLN A 552 -31.25 25.93 18.31
N GLY A 553 -30.87 24.64 18.23
CA GLY A 553 -29.73 24.21 17.40
C GLY A 553 -30.01 24.35 15.91
N SER A 554 -31.24 24.04 15.49
CA SER A 554 -31.66 24.16 14.09
C SER A 554 -31.67 25.62 13.66
N THR A 555 -32.30 26.49 14.44
CA THR A 555 -32.34 27.94 14.18
C THR A 555 -30.92 28.52 14.07
N GLN A 556 -29.98 28.08 14.92
CA GLN A 556 -28.58 28.52 14.82
C GLN A 556 -27.93 28.12 13.48
N ILE A 557 -28.08 26.87 13.02
CA ILE A 557 -27.55 26.44 11.71
C ILE A 557 -28.20 27.22 10.57
N PHE A 558 -29.51 27.46 10.63
CA PHE A 558 -30.21 28.30 9.64
C PHE A 558 -29.64 29.74 9.63
N ILE A 559 -29.40 30.35 10.80
CA ILE A 559 -28.78 31.68 10.89
C ILE A 559 -27.37 31.67 10.27
N GLU A 560 -26.51 30.74 10.69
CA GLU A 560 -25.13 30.67 10.17
C GLU A 560 -25.12 30.41 8.65
N TYR A 561 -26.02 29.56 8.14
CA TYR A 561 -26.13 29.26 6.71
C TYR A 561 -26.63 30.45 5.87
N TYR A 562 -27.67 31.15 6.32
CA TYR A 562 -28.22 32.27 5.57
C TYR A 562 -27.42 33.58 5.69
N THR A 563 -26.60 33.74 6.74
CA THR A 563 -25.69 34.90 6.93
C THR A 563 -24.28 34.71 6.35
N GLY A 564 -24.08 33.72 5.46
CA GLY A 564 -22.76 33.45 4.86
C GLY A 564 -21.66 32.98 5.83
N ASN A 565 -21.95 32.90 7.13
CA ASN A 565 -20.99 32.62 8.20
C ASN A 565 -20.83 31.13 8.52
N TYR A 566 -21.56 30.26 7.82
CA TYR A 566 -21.51 28.81 8.03
C TYR A 566 -20.09 28.27 7.78
N ARG A 567 -19.50 27.76 8.85
CA ARG A 567 -18.24 27.03 8.83
C ARG A 567 -18.53 25.58 9.19
N PRO A 568 -18.17 24.61 8.32
CA PRO A 568 -18.17 23.21 8.69
C PRO A 568 -17.33 23.04 9.96
N ARG A 569 -17.91 22.50 11.03
CA ARG A 569 -17.14 22.21 12.25
C ARG A 569 -16.12 21.10 11.93
N ALA A 570 -14.87 21.28 12.35
CA ALA A 570 -13.84 20.29 12.11
C ALA A 570 -14.03 19.07 13.03
N ARG A 571 -13.95 17.86 12.47
CA ARG A 571 -14.03 16.62 13.28
C ARG A 571 -12.78 16.49 14.15
N HIS A 572 -12.90 16.66 15.47
CA HIS A 572 -11.96 16.04 16.39
C HIS A 572 -12.15 14.52 16.32
N ALA A 573 -11.17 13.81 15.74
CA ALA A 573 -11.07 12.36 15.91
C ALA A 573 -10.72 12.08 17.38
N ALA A 574 -11.72 11.71 18.18
CA ALA A 574 -11.52 11.30 19.56
C ALA A 574 -10.62 10.06 19.61
N THR A 575 -9.34 10.29 19.94
CA THR A 575 -8.42 9.20 20.23
C THR A 575 -8.83 8.61 21.56
N ILE A 576 -9.28 7.34 21.57
CA ILE A 576 -9.70 6.67 22.80
C ILE A 576 -8.45 6.36 23.63
N GLU A 577 -8.12 7.25 24.55
CA GLU A 577 -7.20 6.91 25.64
C GLU A 577 -7.85 5.85 26.53
N THR A 578 -7.10 4.79 26.82
CA THR A 578 -7.54 3.72 27.72
C THR A 578 -7.10 4.02 29.15
N PRO A 579 -8.03 3.96 30.11
CA PRO A 579 -7.67 3.54 31.47
C PRO A 579 -8.56 2.40 31.99
N SER A 580 -7.91 1.26 32.24
CA SER A 580 -8.14 0.28 33.31
C SER A 580 -9.53 0.15 33.98
N SER A 581 -10.12 -1.04 33.84
CA SER A 581 -10.80 -1.87 34.87
C SER A 581 -12.00 -1.30 35.66
N GLY A 582 -13.18 -1.93 35.58
CA GLY A 582 -14.27 -1.53 36.50
C GLY A 582 -15.67 -2.22 36.52
N GLY A 583 -15.93 -3.35 35.85
CA GLY A 583 -17.03 -4.29 36.20
C GLY A 583 -18.52 -3.88 36.15
N GLY A 584 -19.26 -4.50 35.21
CA GLY A 584 -20.40 -5.36 35.59
C GLY A 584 -21.86 -5.01 35.18
N ARG A 585 -22.57 -6.04 34.68
CA ARG A 585 -24.01 -6.22 34.38
C ARG A 585 -24.48 -5.84 32.95
N PHE A 586 -24.92 -6.78 32.09
CA PHE A 586 -26.12 -7.69 32.12
C PHE A 586 -27.44 -6.89 31.97
N VAL A 587 -28.43 -7.18 31.08
CA VAL A 587 -28.96 -8.42 30.46
C VAL A 587 -29.63 -8.15 29.06
N ALA A 588 -29.76 -9.21 28.24
CA ALA A 588 -30.66 -9.49 27.08
C ALA A 588 -31.95 -8.65 26.84
N GLY A 589 -32.62 -8.67 25.67
CA GLY A 589 -32.45 -9.47 24.43
C GLY A 589 -33.75 -10.18 23.98
N ALA A 590 -33.81 -10.62 22.70
CA ALA A 590 -34.84 -11.48 22.06
C ALA A 590 -36.29 -10.90 21.94
N ALA A 591 -37.17 -11.34 21.02
CA ALA A 591 -37.09 -11.99 19.69
C ALA A 591 -38.52 -12.12 19.09
N SER A 592 -38.67 -12.35 17.77
CA SER A 592 -39.63 -13.31 17.12
C SER A 592 -40.00 -12.92 15.67
N ALA A 593 -40.46 -13.91 14.87
CA ALA A 593 -41.05 -13.83 13.51
C ALA A 593 -40.11 -13.38 12.36
N VAL A 594 -39.72 -14.16 11.33
CA VAL A 594 -40.27 -15.40 10.70
C VAL A 594 -41.66 -15.10 10.09
N GLN A 595 -41.90 -15.15 8.77
CA GLN A 595 -41.54 -16.17 7.76
C GLN A 595 -41.87 -15.71 6.32
N ASN A 596 -41.36 -16.40 5.29
CA ASN A 596 -41.84 -16.42 3.88
C ASN A 596 -41.74 -15.08 3.09
N LEU A 597 -41.05 -14.95 1.96
CA LEU A 597 -41.22 -15.72 0.72
C LEU A 597 -40.00 -15.57 -0.20
N SER A 598 -39.45 -16.69 -0.65
CA SER A 598 -38.62 -16.75 -1.86
C SER A 598 -39.50 -16.71 -3.11
N ASN A 599 -39.26 -15.78 -4.05
CA ASN A 599 -39.51 -16.03 -5.46
C ASN A 599 -38.80 -15.04 -6.41
N LEU A 600 -38.00 -15.62 -7.32
CA LEU A 600 -37.84 -15.22 -8.72
C LEU A 600 -37.16 -13.88 -9.04
N LEU A 601 -35.83 -13.96 -9.17
CA LEU A 601 -35.08 -13.26 -10.24
C LEU A 601 -35.72 -13.52 -11.61
N PRO A 602 -35.61 -12.54 -12.53
CA PRO A 602 -34.96 -12.86 -13.79
C PRO A 602 -33.96 -11.78 -14.26
N LEU A 603 -32.73 -12.22 -14.60
CA LEU A 603 -31.82 -11.49 -15.48
C LEU A 603 -32.21 -11.74 -16.94
N PRO A 604 -31.91 -10.82 -17.89
CA PRO A 604 -30.82 -11.15 -18.84
C PRO A 604 -30.01 -9.96 -19.40
N TYR A 605 -28.76 -10.25 -19.84
CA TYR A 605 -28.02 -9.79 -21.07
C TYR A 605 -28.33 -8.37 -21.65
N MET A 606 -27.42 -7.53 -22.16
CA MET A 606 -26.08 -7.64 -22.81
C MET A 606 -25.52 -6.18 -22.97
N ASN A 607 -24.35 -5.79 -23.51
CA ASN A 607 -23.15 -6.41 -24.13
C ASN A 607 -21.96 -5.41 -24.03
N SER A 608 -20.73 -5.79 -24.40
CA SER A 608 -19.59 -4.85 -24.51
C SER A 608 -18.59 -5.14 -25.65
N SER A 609 -18.26 -4.11 -26.45
CA SER A 609 -17.13 -4.02 -27.42
C SER A 609 -17.05 -2.54 -27.87
N ALA A 610 -16.05 -1.73 -27.48
CA ALA A 610 -14.68 -1.61 -28.00
C ALA A 610 -14.51 -0.67 -29.24
N VAL A 611 -13.66 0.37 -29.11
CA VAL A 611 -12.52 0.74 -30.02
C VAL A 611 -12.02 2.20 -29.84
N ALA A 612 -10.73 2.31 -29.44
CA ALA A 612 -9.66 3.29 -29.75
C ALA A 612 -9.76 4.84 -29.63
N SER A 613 -8.73 5.43 -28.99
CA SER A 613 -8.00 6.66 -29.39
C SER A 613 -6.62 6.78 -28.68
N PRO A 614 -5.51 7.05 -29.39
CA PRO A 614 -4.21 7.50 -28.82
C PRO A 614 -3.71 8.83 -29.46
N PRO A 615 -2.46 9.32 -29.24
CA PRO A 615 -1.67 9.61 -28.02
C PRO A 615 -1.41 11.16 -27.88
N THR A 616 -0.74 11.74 -26.87
CA THR A 616 0.74 11.86 -26.69
C THR A 616 1.17 12.64 -25.41
N GLN A 617 2.23 12.17 -24.74
CA GLN A 617 3.40 12.86 -24.09
C GLN A 617 3.27 14.28 -23.44
N GLY A 618 3.86 14.60 -22.27
CA GLY A 618 4.72 13.85 -21.32
C GLY A 618 5.34 14.71 -20.17
N ASN A 619 6.15 14.09 -19.31
CA ASN A 619 6.93 14.59 -18.12
C ASN A 619 6.15 14.99 -16.83
N ILE A 620 6.18 14.26 -15.68
CA ILE A 620 7.30 13.78 -14.81
C ILE A 620 8.16 14.96 -14.30
N GLN A 621 8.41 15.27 -13.01
CA GLN A 621 8.01 14.83 -11.64
C GLN A 621 8.56 15.95 -10.65
N PRO A 622 8.53 15.90 -9.29
CA PRO A 622 8.49 14.73 -8.39
C PRO A 622 7.59 14.80 -7.13
N THR A 623 7.49 13.63 -6.50
CA THR A 623 7.08 13.39 -5.10
C THR A 623 8.00 14.06 -4.09
N VAL A 624 7.44 14.49 -2.95
CA VAL A 624 8.16 14.51 -1.67
C VAL A 624 7.23 13.94 -0.59
N SER A 625 7.68 12.88 0.09
CA SER A 625 7.12 12.45 1.37
C SER A 625 7.74 13.30 2.47
N ASP A 626 6.94 13.82 3.42
CA ASP A 626 7.08 13.51 4.85
C ASP A 626 6.25 14.43 5.76
N ALA A 627 6.19 14.03 7.03
CA ALA A 627 5.88 14.84 8.21
C ALA A 627 4.43 15.30 8.38
N THR A 628 3.76 14.60 9.30
CA THR A 628 2.81 15.16 10.25
C THR A 628 3.25 16.54 10.76
N VAL A 629 2.55 17.59 10.33
CA VAL A 629 2.54 18.90 10.98
C VAL A 629 1.17 19.07 11.62
N MET A 630 1.15 19.19 12.95
CA MET A 630 -0.04 19.63 13.67
C MET A 630 -0.23 21.12 13.38
N LEU A 631 -1.40 21.49 12.85
CA LEU A 631 -1.87 22.87 12.79
C LEU A 631 -3.21 22.93 13.51
N ASP A 632 -3.37 23.94 14.36
CA ASP A 632 -4.55 24.12 15.20
C ASP A 632 -5.81 24.42 14.37
N ALA A 633 -6.97 24.04 14.90
CA ALA A 633 -8.21 23.85 14.14
C ALA A 633 -8.99 25.13 13.76
N ASP A 634 -8.34 26.30 13.69
CA ASP A 634 -8.98 27.61 13.45
C ASP A 634 -8.60 28.29 12.12
N ASP A 635 -7.63 27.76 11.34
CA ASP A 635 -7.01 28.47 10.20
C ASP A 635 -7.34 27.90 8.80
N ALA A 636 -8.52 27.27 8.65
CA ALA A 636 -9.06 26.89 7.34
C ALA A 636 -9.81 28.07 6.70
N PRO A 637 -9.56 28.42 5.42
CA PRO A 637 -10.26 29.52 4.76
C PRO A 637 -11.75 29.21 4.63
N ALA A 638 -12.60 30.16 5.02
CA ALA A 638 -14.06 30.00 5.00
C ALA A 638 -14.55 29.60 3.59
N PRO A 639 -15.40 28.55 3.46
CA PRO A 639 -15.88 28.09 2.17
C PRO A 639 -16.72 29.19 1.50
N LYS A 640 -16.35 29.58 0.27
CA LYS A 640 -17.12 30.56 -0.49
C LYS A 640 -18.35 29.89 -1.09
N TYR A 641 -19.51 30.12 -0.48
CA TYR A 641 -20.81 29.74 -1.03
C TYR A 641 -21.70 30.99 -1.16
N THR A 642 -22.67 30.93 -2.08
CA THR A 642 -23.69 31.97 -2.23
C THR A 642 -24.87 31.66 -1.32
N PRO A 643 -25.18 32.48 -0.29
CA PRO A 643 -26.34 32.24 0.56
C PRO A 643 -27.64 32.34 -0.29
N PRO A 644 -28.60 31.43 -0.09
CA PRO A 644 -29.88 31.46 -0.79
C PRO A 644 -30.78 32.57 -0.24
N GLN A 645 -31.81 32.96 -1.02
CA GLN A 645 -32.76 34.00 -0.62
C GLN A 645 -33.48 33.61 0.70
N PRO A 646 -33.45 34.44 1.76
CA PRO A 646 -34.04 34.13 3.07
C PRO A 646 -35.51 33.68 3.03
N ARG A 647 -36.28 34.19 2.07
CA ARG A 647 -37.67 33.81 1.77
C ARG A 647 -37.88 32.30 1.55
N THR A 648 -36.85 31.58 1.12
CA THR A 648 -36.90 30.10 0.96
C THR A 648 -37.09 29.38 2.30
N ALA A 649 -36.59 29.93 3.42
CA ALA A 649 -36.71 29.33 4.73
C ALA A 649 -38.07 29.55 5.40
N PHE A 650 -38.85 30.57 4.98
CA PHE A 650 -40.07 31.00 5.68
C PHE A 650 -41.10 29.86 5.83
N SER A 651 -41.19 28.96 4.85
CA SER A 651 -42.11 27.81 4.86
C SER A 651 -41.75 26.72 5.89
N SER A 652 -40.55 26.79 6.47
CA SER A 652 -40.05 25.88 7.51
C SER A 652 -40.40 26.33 8.93
N PHE A 653 -40.66 27.63 9.14
CA PHE A 653 -40.91 28.25 10.45
C PHE A 653 -42.38 28.60 10.74
N ILE A 654 -43.33 28.15 9.89
CA ILE A 654 -44.76 28.54 9.95
C ILE A 654 -45.38 28.35 11.33
N ASP A 655 -45.02 27.27 12.04
CA ASP A 655 -45.57 26.92 13.35
C ASP A 655 -44.68 27.40 14.53
N HIS A 656 -43.60 28.15 14.25
CA HIS A 656 -42.52 28.52 15.19
C HIS A 656 -42.17 30.02 15.11
N PRO A 657 -43.04 30.93 15.58
CA PRO A 657 -42.88 32.37 15.39
C PRO A 657 -41.73 32.98 16.24
N ASP A 658 -41.38 32.39 17.38
CA ASP A 658 -40.30 32.88 18.23
C ASP A 658 -38.93 32.61 17.59
N GLU A 659 -38.72 31.39 17.12
CA GLU A 659 -37.55 30.99 16.33
C GLU A 659 -37.47 31.78 15.02
N PHE A 660 -38.61 32.04 14.37
CA PHE A 660 -38.66 32.85 13.14
C PHE A 660 -38.21 34.29 13.38
N ILE A 661 -38.65 34.94 14.47
CA ILE A 661 -38.20 36.28 14.82
C ILE A 661 -36.68 36.30 15.06
N VAL A 662 -36.12 35.31 15.76
CA VAL A 662 -34.66 35.22 15.99
C VAL A 662 -33.89 35.01 14.68
N PHE A 663 -34.41 34.20 13.75
CA PHE A 663 -33.86 34.05 12.41
C PHE A 663 -33.88 35.36 11.60
N LEU A 664 -35.01 36.08 11.60
CA LEU A 664 -35.16 37.36 10.90
C LEU A 664 -34.28 38.46 11.51
N GLU A 665 -34.25 38.60 12.84
CA GLU A 665 -33.38 39.54 13.57
C GLU A 665 -31.90 39.29 13.23
N ALA A 666 -31.47 38.02 13.15
CA ALA A 666 -30.10 37.67 12.83
C ALA A 666 -29.73 37.85 11.35
N CYS A 667 -30.65 37.55 10.41
CA CYS A 667 -30.43 37.82 8.98
C CYS A 667 -30.30 39.32 8.72
N LEU A 668 -31.10 40.16 9.38
CA LEU A 668 -31.00 41.62 9.26
C LEU A 668 -29.74 42.23 9.92
N GLY A 669 -29.06 41.47 10.78
CA GLY A 669 -27.77 41.84 11.35
C GLY A 669 -26.58 41.66 10.40
N ASP A 670 -26.77 41.00 9.25
CA ASP A 670 -25.72 40.77 8.26
C ASP A 670 -25.77 41.80 7.13
N GLU A 671 -24.63 42.43 6.84
CA GLU A 671 -24.51 43.45 5.79
C GLU A 671 -24.64 42.84 4.38
N SER A 672 -24.39 41.54 4.21
CA SER A 672 -24.22 40.87 2.90
C SER A 672 -25.50 40.71 2.07
N ILE A 673 -26.68 40.97 2.63
CA ILE A 673 -27.97 40.70 1.98
C ILE A 673 -28.32 41.81 0.96
N SER A 674 -28.90 41.43 -0.20
CA SER A 674 -29.35 42.42 -1.20
C SER A 674 -30.53 43.27 -0.73
N ASP A 675 -30.65 44.49 -1.26
CA ASP A 675 -31.65 45.46 -0.77
C ASP A 675 -33.10 44.98 -0.93
N GLU A 676 -33.43 44.22 -1.98
CA GLU A 676 -34.75 43.58 -2.18
C GLU A 676 -35.04 42.46 -1.15
N ASN A 677 -34.01 41.70 -0.73
CA ASN A 677 -34.20 40.73 0.35
C ASN A 677 -34.30 41.45 1.71
N LYS A 678 -33.61 42.59 1.88
CA LYS A 678 -33.80 43.47 3.04
C LYS A 678 -35.23 44.04 3.06
N THR A 679 -35.85 44.44 1.94
CA THR A 679 -37.27 44.89 1.94
C THR A 679 -38.21 43.79 2.43
N ASP A 680 -38.07 42.57 1.92
CA ASP A 680 -38.91 41.42 2.30
C ASP A 680 -38.69 41.04 3.79
N LEU A 681 -37.44 41.07 4.27
CA LEU A 681 -37.11 40.81 5.68
C LEU A 681 -37.64 41.90 6.63
N TYR A 682 -37.46 43.19 6.30
CA TYR A 682 -37.93 44.29 7.14
C TYR A 682 -39.46 44.37 7.17
N THR A 683 -40.15 44.13 6.05
CA THR A 683 -41.62 44.09 6.00
C THR A 683 -42.18 42.92 6.82
N THR A 684 -41.64 41.71 6.65
CA THR A 684 -42.09 40.54 7.41
C THR A 684 -41.73 40.63 8.89
N LEU A 685 -40.55 41.14 9.27
CA LEU A 685 -40.23 41.37 10.69
C LEU A 685 -41.13 42.43 11.32
N PHE A 686 -41.46 43.51 10.59
CA PHE A 686 -42.40 44.53 11.05
C PHE A 686 -43.82 43.96 11.22
N GLU A 687 -44.28 43.12 10.29
CA GLU A 687 -45.53 42.37 10.40
C GLU A 687 -45.52 41.44 11.63
N MET A 688 -44.45 40.68 11.86
CA MET A 688 -44.34 39.77 13.01
C MET A 688 -44.28 40.51 14.35
N TYR A 689 -43.60 41.66 14.44
CA TYR A 689 -43.63 42.49 15.65
C TYR A 689 -45.03 43.07 15.92
N LEU A 690 -45.75 43.50 14.89
CA LEU A 690 -47.13 43.99 15.05
C LEU A 690 -48.08 42.85 15.41
N HIS A 691 -47.98 41.69 14.76
CA HIS A 691 -48.74 40.48 15.11
C HIS A 691 -48.54 40.12 16.59
N LYS A 692 -47.28 39.98 17.01
CA LYS A 692 -46.92 39.67 18.40
C LYS A 692 -47.37 40.74 19.40
N SER A 693 -47.33 42.02 19.02
CA SER A 693 -47.88 43.11 19.86
C SER A 693 -49.40 43.05 20.04
N THR A 694 -50.12 42.41 19.11
CA THR A 694 -51.59 42.20 19.20
C THR A 694 -51.99 40.89 19.86
N GLU A 695 -51.15 39.85 19.79
CA GLU A 695 -51.37 38.58 20.50
C GLU A 695 -51.07 38.67 22.00
N VAL A 696 -50.09 39.49 22.39
CA VAL A 696 -49.66 39.62 23.79
C VAL A 696 -50.62 40.49 24.59
N LYS A 697 -51.18 39.92 25.68
CA LYS A 697 -52.20 40.55 26.54
C LYS A 697 -51.65 41.51 27.61
N SER A 698 -50.33 41.71 27.64
CA SER A 698 -49.61 42.53 28.61
C SER A 698 -49.26 43.87 27.97
N GLU A 699 -49.77 44.98 28.53
CA GLU A 699 -49.49 46.33 28.00
C GLU A 699 -47.99 46.64 27.96
N HIS A 700 -47.22 46.19 28.96
CA HIS A 700 -45.78 46.45 29.04
C HIS A 700 -45.00 45.73 27.94
N ASP A 701 -45.33 44.48 27.65
CA ASP A 701 -44.67 43.70 26.61
C ASP A 701 -45.11 44.18 25.22
N ARG A 702 -46.37 44.59 25.06
CA ARG A 702 -46.88 45.25 23.85
C ARG A 702 -46.10 46.53 23.56
N GLU A 703 -45.89 47.41 24.54
CA GLU A 703 -45.05 48.61 24.39
C GLU A 703 -43.62 48.26 23.95
N GLN A 704 -43.03 47.15 24.44
CA GLN A 704 -41.69 46.71 24.02
C GLN A 704 -41.66 46.29 22.54
N TRP A 705 -42.66 45.54 22.05
CA TRP A 705 -42.75 45.16 20.63
C TRP A 705 -43.05 46.36 19.72
N GLU A 706 -43.92 47.28 20.15
CA GLU A 706 -44.16 48.56 19.44
C GLU A 706 -42.90 49.44 19.42
N GLN A 707 -42.10 49.46 20.49
CA GLN A 707 -40.79 50.14 20.52
C GLN A 707 -39.74 49.45 19.62
N LYS A 708 -39.73 48.12 19.51
CA LYS A 708 -38.91 47.39 18.54
C LYS A 708 -39.31 47.76 17.11
N ALA A 709 -40.61 47.76 16.80
CA ALA A 709 -41.15 48.17 15.51
C ALA A 709 -40.83 49.64 15.18
N LYS A 710 -40.91 50.54 16.17
CA LYS A 710 -40.51 51.95 16.02
C LYS A 710 -39.02 52.11 15.69
N LYS A 711 -38.14 51.34 16.36
CA LYS A 711 -36.69 51.32 16.07
C LYS A 711 -36.37 50.83 14.66
N LEU A 712 -37.13 49.86 14.13
CA LEU A 712 -36.99 49.44 12.72
C LEU A 712 -37.31 50.59 11.74
N ILE A 713 -38.27 51.47 12.06
CA ILE A 713 -38.60 52.61 11.21
C ILE A 713 -37.59 53.76 11.41
N GLU A 714 -37.09 54.00 12.63
CA GLU A 714 -36.21 55.15 12.94
C GLU A 714 -34.86 55.17 12.21
N GLY A 715 -34.40 54.03 11.66
CA GLY A 715 -33.16 53.94 10.89
C GLY A 715 -33.17 54.77 9.60
N ARG A 716 -32.13 55.59 9.38
CA ARG A 716 -31.91 56.21 8.06
C ARG A 716 -31.42 55.17 7.06
N GLY A 717 -32.16 54.96 5.98
CA GLY A 717 -31.79 54.03 4.90
C GLY A 717 -32.42 52.64 5.02
N VAL A 718 -33.47 52.47 5.83
CA VAL A 718 -34.21 51.21 5.89
C VAL A 718 -35.00 51.05 4.59
N PRO A 719 -34.79 49.97 3.81
CA PRO A 719 -35.52 49.75 2.58
C PRO A 719 -36.87 49.13 2.92
N ILE A 720 -37.83 49.95 3.37
CA ILE A 720 -39.25 49.55 3.34
C ILE A 720 -39.98 50.52 2.43
N GLU A 721 -40.83 50.02 1.55
CA GLU A 721 -41.73 50.88 0.80
C GLU A 721 -42.61 51.68 1.76
N ASN A 722 -42.50 53.01 1.71
CA ASN A 722 -43.27 53.93 2.58
C ASN A 722 -44.79 53.66 2.51
N SER A 723 -45.29 53.19 1.36
CA SER A 723 -46.66 52.69 1.17
C SER A 723 -47.02 51.53 2.09
N ASN A 724 -46.15 50.52 2.21
CA ASN A 724 -46.41 49.30 2.97
C ASN A 724 -46.29 49.57 4.48
N VAL A 725 -45.33 50.40 4.92
CA VAL A 725 -45.29 50.85 6.32
C VAL A 725 -46.56 51.61 6.68
N LEU A 726 -47.01 52.54 5.82
CA LEU A 726 -48.22 53.33 6.07
C LEU A 726 -49.48 52.45 6.07
N LEU A 727 -49.57 51.45 5.19
CA LEU A 727 -50.69 50.50 5.17
C LEU A 727 -50.71 49.64 6.44
N LEU A 728 -49.60 48.97 6.77
CA LEU A 728 -49.49 48.10 7.94
C LEU A 728 -49.66 48.87 9.25
N SER A 729 -49.11 50.09 9.35
CA SER A 729 -49.32 50.98 10.50
C SER A 729 -50.76 51.47 10.61
N HIS A 730 -51.48 51.64 9.50
CA HIS A 730 -52.89 52.03 9.53
C HIS A 730 -53.80 50.85 9.91
N LEU A 731 -53.50 49.65 9.42
CA LEU A 731 -54.20 48.41 9.76
C LEU A 731 -54.00 47.98 11.24
N SER A 732 -52.91 48.44 11.87
CA SER A 732 -52.57 48.18 13.29
C SER A 732 -52.74 49.39 14.23
N GLU A 733 -53.33 50.50 13.75
CA GLU A 733 -53.55 51.76 14.49
C GLU A 733 -52.29 52.50 15.01
N PHE A 734 -51.09 52.19 14.50
CA PHE A 734 -49.81 52.74 14.95
C PHE A 734 -49.54 54.18 14.44
N ARG A 735 -49.87 55.20 15.24
CA ARG A 735 -49.78 56.62 14.84
C ARG A 735 -48.36 57.15 14.66
N ASP A 736 -47.44 56.81 15.57
CA ASP A 736 -46.08 57.37 15.60
C ASP A 736 -45.32 57.11 14.28
N GLY A 737 -45.39 55.88 13.77
CA GLY A 737 -44.76 55.49 12.50
C GLY A 737 -45.20 56.36 11.32
N THR A 738 -46.48 56.78 11.28
CA THR A 738 -46.99 57.61 10.17
C THR A 738 -46.40 59.02 10.12
N THR A 739 -45.90 59.54 11.23
CA THR A 739 -45.21 60.84 11.27
C THR A 739 -43.76 60.70 10.83
N LEU A 740 -43.11 59.60 11.24
CA LEU A 740 -41.68 59.38 11.06
C LEU A 740 -41.33 59.00 9.61
N VAL A 741 -42.14 58.15 8.98
CA VAL A 741 -42.02 57.80 7.55
C VAL A 741 -42.15 59.03 6.65
N LYS A 742 -42.98 60.02 7.03
CA LYS A 742 -43.10 61.29 6.29
C LYS A 742 -41.85 62.15 6.40
N GLU A 743 -41.17 62.16 7.56
CA GLU A 743 -39.87 62.85 7.71
C GLU A 743 -38.77 62.18 6.86
N GLN A 744 -38.83 60.85 6.69
CA GLN A 744 -37.85 60.09 5.89
C GLN A 744 -38.09 60.18 4.38
N ALA A 745 -39.34 60.30 3.94
CA ALA A 745 -39.69 60.39 2.52
C ALA A 745 -39.21 61.67 1.80
N GLY A 746 -38.49 62.57 2.49
CA GLY A 746 -38.01 63.84 1.92
C GLY A 746 -39.11 64.86 1.64
N LEU A 747 -40.36 64.56 2.01
CA LEU A 747 -41.52 65.43 1.86
C LEU A 747 -41.54 66.54 2.94
N LEU A 748 -40.39 67.19 3.14
CA LEU A 748 -40.16 68.26 4.12
C LEU A 748 -41.05 69.47 3.84
N SER A 749 -41.30 69.73 2.55
CA SER A 749 -42.27 70.70 2.07
C SER A 749 -43.70 70.33 2.47
N ASP A 750 -44.13 69.07 2.38
CA ASP A 750 -45.46 68.64 2.84
C ASP A 750 -45.57 68.57 4.37
N ILE A 751 -44.47 68.36 5.09
CA ILE A 751 -44.42 68.49 6.55
C ILE A 751 -44.63 69.95 6.95
N PHE A 752 -43.84 70.87 6.40
CA PHE A 752 -44.01 72.31 6.62
C PHE A 752 -45.40 72.78 6.15
N ARG A 753 -45.92 72.23 5.04
CA ARG A 753 -47.28 72.48 4.54
C ARG A 753 -48.35 71.93 5.48
N SER A 754 -48.15 70.77 6.10
CA SER A 754 -49.10 70.21 7.07
C SER A 754 -49.19 71.08 8.32
N TYR A 755 -48.06 71.58 8.83
CA TYR A 755 -48.02 72.52 9.96
C TYR A 755 -48.59 73.90 9.60
N THR A 756 -48.29 74.44 8.42
CA THR A 756 -48.85 75.74 7.97
C THR A 756 -50.34 75.67 7.61
N LEU A 757 -50.83 74.54 7.06
CA LEU A 757 -52.27 74.29 6.90
C LEU A 757 -52.99 74.13 8.25
N ALA A 758 -52.34 73.49 9.22
CA ALA A 758 -52.81 73.42 10.61
C ALA A 758 -52.63 74.75 11.39
N LYS A 759 -52.00 75.77 10.78
CA LYS A 759 -51.69 77.10 11.35
C LYS A 759 -50.82 77.07 12.62
N ASP A 760 -49.92 76.09 12.75
CA ASP A 760 -48.94 76.06 13.84
C ASP A 760 -47.64 76.81 13.44
N THR A 761 -47.56 78.10 13.78
CA THR A 761 -46.39 78.95 13.52
C THR A 761 -45.13 78.44 14.25
N ARG A 762 -45.28 77.84 15.43
CA ARG A 762 -44.15 77.35 16.24
C ARG A 762 -43.63 76.01 15.71
N GLY A 763 -44.53 75.11 15.32
CA GLY A 763 -44.19 73.89 14.59
C GLY A 763 -43.47 74.20 13.27
N ALA A 764 -43.99 75.15 12.49
CA ALA A 764 -43.39 75.61 11.25
C ALA A 764 -41.97 76.19 11.43
N MET A 765 -41.75 77.09 12.40
CA MET A 765 -40.41 77.66 12.64
C MET A 765 -39.41 76.63 13.21
N LYS A 766 -39.88 75.67 14.02
CA LYS A 766 -39.06 74.53 14.47
C LYS A 766 -38.67 73.62 13.31
N ALA A 767 -39.58 73.38 12.37
CA ALA A 767 -39.29 72.67 11.13
C ALA A 767 -38.30 73.45 10.25
N LEU A 768 -38.46 74.77 10.09
CA LEU A 768 -37.53 75.60 9.32
C LEU A 768 -36.10 75.57 9.90
N ARG A 769 -35.93 75.71 11.21
CA ARG A 769 -34.59 75.60 11.84
C ARG A 769 -33.97 74.19 11.73
N LYS A 770 -34.79 73.13 11.64
CA LYS A 770 -34.34 71.73 11.50
C LYS A 770 -34.03 71.35 10.04
N TYR A 771 -34.77 71.90 9.08
CA TYR A 771 -34.76 71.46 7.67
C TYR A 771 -34.26 72.51 6.67
N GLY A 772 -34.29 73.80 7.01
CA GLY A 772 -33.79 74.89 6.17
C GLY A 772 -32.35 74.70 5.67
N PRO A 773 -31.38 74.24 6.50
CA PRO A 773 -30.02 73.96 6.03
C PRO A 773 -29.92 72.79 5.04
N GLN A 774 -30.91 71.90 4.99
CA GLN A 774 -30.93 70.72 4.11
C GLN A 774 -31.58 71.01 2.75
N GLU A 775 -32.55 71.92 2.72
CA GLU A 775 -33.23 72.34 1.50
C GLU A 775 -33.22 73.89 1.44
N PRO A 776 -32.16 74.52 0.88
CA PRO A 776 -31.99 75.97 0.98
C PRO A 776 -33.07 76.81 0.26
N SER A 777 -33.87 76.18 -0.62
CA SER A 777 -35.14 76.66 -1.18
C SER A 777 -36.21 76.99 -0.14
N LEU A 778 -36.16 76.34 1.03
CA LEU A 778 -37.04 76.64 2.16
C LEU A 778 -36.75 78.01 2.76
N TYR A 779 -35.54 78.56 2.64
CA TYR A 779 -35.24 79.92 3.13
C TYR A 779 -35.96 81.01 2.33
N PRO A 780 -35.98 81.01 0.97
CA PRO A 780 -36.88 81.83 0.18
C PRO A 780 -38.37 81.62 0.47
N ALA A 781 -38.82 80.37 0.65
CA ALA A 781 -40.22 80.07 0.96
C ALA A 781 -40.63 80.58 2.37
N ALA A 782 -39.74 80.45 3.35
CA ALA A 782 -39.91 81.00 4.68
C ALA A 782 -39.82 82.53 4.69
N LEU A 783 -38.93 83.14 3.90
CA LEU A 783 -38.88 84.60 3.73
C LEU A 783 -40.20 85.12 3.15
N ALA A 784 -40.82 84.38 2.23
CA ALA A 784 -42.16 84.69 1.72
C ALA A 784 -43.27 84.49 2.77
N TYR A 785 -43.21 83.42 3.58
CA TYR A 785 -44.17 83.17 4.67
C TYR A 785 -44.08 84.21 5.79
N LEU A 786 -42.86 84.53 6.24
CA LEU A 786 -42.58 85.54 7.27
C LEU A 786 -42.96 86.96 6.83
N THR A 787 -42.91 87.26 5.53
CA THR A 787 -43.37 88.56 4.99
C THR A 787 -44.82 88.56 4.52
N SER A 788 -45.60 87.48 4.76
CA SER A 788 -46.99 87.36 4.28
C SER A 788 -48.03 88.00 5.21
N ASP A 789 -47.83 87.96 6.52
CA ASP A 789 -48.76 88.47 7.54
C ASP A 789 -47.99 89.14 8.68
N SER A 790 -48.38 90.36 9.08
CA SER A 790 -47.68 91.11 10.15
C SER A 790 -47.57 90.33 11.46
N ARG A 791 -48.63 89.57 11.81
CA ARG A 791 -48.67 88.77 13.04
C ARG A 791 -47.71 87.59 13.03
N VAL A 792 -47.42 87.02 11.85
CA VAL A 792 -46.46 85.92 11.71
C VAL A 792 -45.04 86.44 11.85
N LEU A 793 -44.75 87.65 11.35
CA LEU A 793 -43.45 88.31 11.55
C LEU A 793 -43.22 88.69 13.02
N ASP A 794 -44.25 89.23 13.69
CA ASP A 794 -44.21 89.59 15.11
C ASP A 794 -44.04 88.35 16.03
N GLU A 795 -44.62 87.20 15.64
CA GLU A 795 -44.43 85.92 16.36
C GLU A 795 -43.05 85.26 16.10
N ALA A 796 -42.39 85.56 14.99
CA ALA A 796 -41.12 84.93 14.59
C ALA A 796 -39.86 85.72 15.01
N GLY A 797 -39.91 87.06 14.96
CA GLY A 797 -38.83 87.94 15.43
C GLY A 797 -37.77 88.31 14.36
N LEU A 798 -37.11 89.46 14.59
CA LEU A 798 -36.18 90.08 13.63
C LEU A 798 -34.81 89.37 13.51
N ASP A 799 -34.36 88.67 14.55
CA ASP A 799 -33.04 88.02 14.55
C ASP A 799 -32.97 86.81 13.60
N GLU A 800 -34.09 86.11 13.41
CA GLU A 800 -34.19 85.01 12.44
C GLU A 800 -34.02 85.53 11.00
N LEU A 801 -34.52 86.73 10.69
CA LEU A 801 -34.35 87.36 9.39
C LEU A 801 -32.86 87.64 9.09
N ALA A 802 -32.11 88.16 10.07
CA ALA A 802 -30.68 88.41 9.92
C ALA A 802 -29.86 87.11 9.77
N ASN A 803 -30.24 86.05 10.48
CA ASN A 803 -29.60 84.74 10.35
C ASN A 803 -29.84 84.12 8.97
N ILE A 804 -31.06 84.19 8.43
CA ILE A 804 -31.38 83.73 7.07
C ILE A 804 -30.53 84.47 6.03
N LEU A 805 -30.35 85.79 6.17
CA LEU A 805 -29.53 86.60 5.27
C LEU A 805 -28.03 86.24 5.31
N ASN A 806 -27.44 86.04 6.49
CA ASN A 806 -26.03 85.65 6.61
C ASN A 806 -25.74 84.24 6.07
N THR A 807 -26.72 83.34 6.13
CA THR A 807 -26.58 81.96 5.60
C THR A 807 -26.56 81.98 4.07
N ILE A 808 -27.35 82.87 3.45
CA ILE A 808 -27.37 83.09 2.00
C ILE A 808 -26.02 83.59 1.43
N ASP A 809 -25.17 84.27 2.22
CA ASP A 809 -23.80 84.67 1.80
C ASP A 809 -22.87 83.47 1.67
N LYS A 810 -22.75 82.72 2.77
CA LYS A 810 -21.75 81.65 2.95
C LYS A 810 -21.95 80.54 1.94
N ASP A 811 -23.21 80.30 1.59
CA ASP A 811 -23.65 79.27 0.67
C ASP A 811 -23.85 79.82 -0.77
N GLY A 812 -23.65 81.13 -0.99
CA GLY A 812 -23.73 81.79 -2.31
C GLY A 812 -25.09 81.71 -3.00
N LEU A 813 -26.16 81.40 -2.26
CA LEU A 813 -27.47 80.96 -2.79
C LEU A 813 -28.20 82.02 -3.62
N LEU A 814 -27.95 83.29 -3.32
CA LEU A 814 -28.42 84.44 -4.07
C LEU A 814 -27.27 85.41 -4.18
N ALA A 815 -27.05 85.97 -5.38
CA ALA A 815 -26.12 87.08 -5.50
C ALA A 815 -26.60 88.25 -4.61
N PRO A 816 -25.71 89.05 -3.99
CA PRO A 816 -26.12 90.10 -3.04
C PRO A 816 -27.16 91.10 -3.59
N LEU A 817 -27.25 91.21 -4.91
CA LEU A 817 -28.20 92.07 -5.63
C LEU A 817 -29.63 91.48 -5.74
N GLN A 818 -29.78 90.15 -5.72
CA GLN A 818 -31.08 89.45 -5.80
C GLN A 818 -31.83 89.48 -4.46
N VAL A 819 -31.09 89.37 -3.35
CA VAL A 819 -31.63 89.41 -1.97
C VAL A 819 -32.46 90.69 -1.74
N VAL A 820 -32.01 91.82 -2.26
CA VAL A 820 -32.68 93.13 -2.13
C VAL A 820 -34.02 93.18 -2.89
N GLN A 821 -34.19 92.42 -3.99
CA GLN A 821 -35.40 92.45 -4.82
C GLN A 821 -36.58 91.64 -4.25
N MET A 822 -36.31 90.64 -3.41
CA MET A 822 -37.39 89.85 -2.78
C MET A 822 -38.07 90.62 -1.65
N LEU A 823 -37.30 91.40 -0.89
CA LEU A 823 -37.77 92.17 0.26
C LEU A 823 -38.65 93.38 -0.10
N SER A 824 -38.56 93.89 -1.34
CA SER A 824 -39.31 95.08 -1.77
C SER A 824 -40.77 94.79 -2.20
N LYS A 825 -41.18 93.52 -2.28
CA LYS A 825 -42.52 93.13 -2.79
C LYS A 825 -43.65 93.30 -1.77
N ASN A 826 -43.35 93.14 -0.47
CA ASN A 826 -44.29 93.28 0.63
C ASN A 826 -43.88 94.47 1.50
N ALA A 827 -44.83 95.32 1.91
CA ALA A 827 -44.56 96.62 2.54
C ALA A 827 -44.10 96.57 4.02
N VAL A 828 -43.29 95.57 4.39
CA VAL A 828 -43.04 95.16 5.78
C VAL A 828 -41.56 95.30 6.21
N ALA A 829 -40.60 95.36 5.29
CA ALA A 829 -39.15 95.37 5.58
C ALA A 829 -38.46 96.74 5.33
N THR A 830 -37.33 97.04 6.01
CA THR A 830 -36.60 98.33 5.90
C THR A 830 -35.09 98.18 5.64
N MET A 831 -34.50 99.17 4.96
CA MET A 831 -33.12 99.17 4.41
C MET A 831 -31.99 99.06 5.46
N GLY A 832 -32.26 99.31 6.75
CA GLY A 832 -31.23 99.28 7.80
C GLY A 832 -30.61 97.90 8.04
N MET A 833 -31.23 96.83 7.54
CA MET A 833 -30.99 95.45 7.96
C MET A 833 -29.90 94.68 7.19
N ILE A 834 -29.21 95.27 6.19
CA ILE A 834 -28.38 94.51 5.22
C ILE A 834 -26.87 94.91 5.18
N LYS A 835 -26.46 96.02 5.80
CA LYS A 835 -25.14 96.66 5.56
C LYS A 835 -23.83 95.86 5.85
N PRO A 836 -23.67 95.06 6.92
CA PRO A 836 -22.34 94.62 7.37
C PRO A 836 -21.72 93.45 6.58
N TYR A 837 -22.55 92.67 5.90
CA TYR A 837 -22.22 91.47 5.10
C TYR A 837 -21.06 91.67 4.11
N LEU A 838 -20.97 92.82 3.43
CA LEU A 838 -20.17 92.98 2.20
C LEU A 838 -18.65 93.21 2.38
N HIS A 839 -18.08 93.15 3.60
CA HIS A 839 -16.71 93.63 3.85
C HIS A 839 -15.63 92.52 3.90
N GLU A 840 -15.95 91.32 4.40
CA GLU A 840 -14.96 90.36 4.93
C GLU A 840 -14.18 89.57 3.85
N THR A 841 -14.76 89.41 2.66
CA THR A 841 -14.34 88.40 1.66
C THR A 841 -12.98 88.63 0.99
N ILE A 842 -12.32 89.78 1.20
CA ILE A 842 -11.23 90.26 0.32
C ILE A 842 -9.79 89.90 0.78
N GLU A 843 -9.52 89.63 2.06
CA GLU A 843 -8.12 89.50 2.55
C GLU A 843 -7.44 88.14 2.31
N ARG A 844 -8.20 87.08 2.04
CA ARG A 844 -7.76 85.68 2.22
C ARG A 844 -6.68 85.20 1.23
N GLU A 845 -6.68 85.70 0.01
CA GLU A 845 -6.01 85.06 -1.15
C GLU A 845 -4.47 85.24 -1.24
N ARG A 846 -3.83 86.00 -0.35
CA ARG A 846 -2.44 86.46 -0.55
C ARG A 846 -1.31 85.49 -0.12
N LYS A 847 -1.61 84.38 0.56
CA LYS A 847 -0.62 83.68 1.41
C LYS A 847 0.19 82.56 0.72
N ASP A 848 -0.39 81.85 -0.25
CA ASP A 848 0.08 80.50 -0.61
C ASP A 848 1.27 80.44 -1.60
N ILE A 849 1.60 81.57 -2.23
CA ILE A 849 2.54 81.66 -3.37
C ILE A 849 4.01 81.31 -3.01
N ALA A 850 4.41 81.40 -1.73
CA ALA A 850 5.83 81.36 -1.34
C ALA A 850 6.47 79.95 -1.29
N SER A 851 5.68 78.88 -1.11
CA SER A 851 6.21 77.55 -0.76
C SER A 851 6.95 76.85 -1.91
N ASN A 852 6.40 76.93 -3.12
CA ASN A 852 6.72 76.01 -4.21
C ASN A 852 8.14 76.14 -4.80
N ARG A 853 8.89 77.23 -4.51
CA ARG A 853 10.18 77.51 -5.17
C ARG A 853 11.36 76.63 -4.74
N ARG A 854 11.35 76.01 -3.55
CA ARG A 854 12.55 75.32 -3.02
C ARG A 854 12.82 73.93 -3.64
N ARG A 855 11.77 73.20 -4.04
CA ARG A 855 11.87 71.78 -4.47
C ARG A 855 12.66 71.58 -5.77
N VAL A 856 12.72 72.59 -6.64
CA VAL A 856 13.22 72.47 -8.02
C VAL A 856 14.75 72.32 -8.12
N ALA A 857 15.52 72.76 -7.13
CA ALA A 857 16.98 72.83 -7.22
C ALA A 857 17.67 71.45 -7.10
N GLY A 858 17.17 70.54 -6.26
CA GLY A 858 17.86 69.29 -5.92
C GLY A 858 18.01 68.30 -7.08
N PHE A 859 16.93 68.05 -7.82
CA PHE A 859 16.88 67.00 -8.87
C PHE A 859 17.87 67.21 -10.03
N ARG A 860 18.39 68.43 -10.23
CA ARG A 860 19.30 68.71 -11.35
C ARG A 860 20.69 68.08 -11.19
N SER A 861 21.22 68.01 -9.97
CA SER A 861 22.61 67.57 -9.73
C SER A 861 22.81 66.07 -9.99
N GLU A 862 21.82 65.24 -9.68
CA GLU A 862 21.92 63.78 -9.76
C GLU A 862 21.91 63.27 -11.22
N THR A 863 21.17 63.94 -12.09
CA THR A 863 21.02 63.59 -13.51
C THR A 863 22.34 63.72 -14.28
N GLU A 864 23.21 64.64 -13.88
CA GLU A 864 24.45 64.96 -14.59
C GLU A 864 25.55 63.90 -14.37
N GLN A 865 25.65 63.35 -13.16
CA GLN A 865 26.60 62.29 -12.81
C GLN A 865 26.38 61.02 -13.64
N ARG A 866 25.12 60.58 -13.79
CA ARG A 866 24.77 59.35 -14.52
C ARG A 866 25.11 59.39 -16.02
N ARG A 867 25.12 60.58 -16.62
CA ARG A 867 25.48 60.74 -18.04
C ARG A 867 26.96 60.50 -18.31
N ALA A 868 27.84 60.80 -17.34
CA ALA A 868 29.28 60.57 -17.47
C ALA A 868 29.62 59.07 -17.49
N GLU A 869 28.98 58.27 -16.64
CA GLU A 869 29.19 56.81 -16.54
C GLU A 869 28.89 56.09 -17.88
N ILE A 870 27.82 56.52 -18.57
CA ILE A 870 27.41 55.93 -19.86
C ILE A 870 28.44 56.21 -20.97
N ALA A 871 29.02 57.41 -21.01
CA ALA A 871 29.98 57.79 -22.03
C ALA A 871 31.29 56.98 -21.95
N ASP A 872 31.73 56.65 -20.73
CA ASP A 872 32.97 55.90 -20.50
C ASP A 872 32.89 54.44 -20.96
N LEU A 873 31.71 53.81 -20.87
CA LEU A 873 31.49 52.42 -21.27
C LEU A 873 31.53 52.19 -22.79
N GLY A 874 31.21 53.22 -23.59
CA GLY A 874 31.13 53.09 -25.05
C GLY A 874 32.47 53.26 -25.79
N ALA A 875 33.48 53.88 -25.16
CA ALA A 875 34.67 54.38 -25.87
C ALA A 875 36.00 53.69 -25.52
N LYS A 876 36.06 52.89 -24.44
CA LYS A 876 37.32 52.32 -23.92
C LYS A 876 37.31 50.78 -23.99
N PRO A 877 38.35 50.11 -24.52
CA PRO A 877 38.39 48.66 -24.58
C PRO A 877 38.51 48.03 -23.17
N ALA A 878 37.73 46.98 -22.92
CA ALA A 878 37.68 46.29 -21.63
C ALA A 878 38.74 45.17 -21.53
N VAL A 879 39.55 45.21 -20.46
CA VAL A 879 40.54 44.16 -20.15
C VAL A 879 39.93 43.15 -19.16
N PHE A 880 39.99 41.86 -19.49
CA PHE A 880 39.57 40.76 -18.65
C PHE A 880 40.78 40.07 -18.01
N GLN A 881 40.79 39.93 -16.68
CA GLN A 881 41.92 39.36 -15.91
C GLN A 881 41.52 38.13 -15.08
N ALA A 882 40.30 37.61 -15.25
CA ALA A 882 39.82 36.47 -14.47
C ALA A 882 40.52 35.17 -14.90
N THR A 883 41.15 34.48 -13.97
CA THR A 883 41.95 33.26 -14.20
C THR A 883 41.26 31.96 -13.76
N ARG A 884 40.10 32.06 -13.10
CA ARG A 884 39.29 30.93 -12.63
C ARG A 884 37.81 31.14 -12.98
N CYS A 885 37.11 30.06 -13.27
CA CYS A 885 35.67 30.09 -13.55
C CYS A 885 34.87 30.13 -12.22
N PRO A 886 33.95 31.09 -12.00
CA PRO A 886 33.15 31.15 -10.78
C PRO A 886 32.27 29.93 -10.51
N VAL A 887 31.90 29.16 -11.55
CA VAL A 887 30.96 28.02 -11.43
C VAL A 887 31.65 26.74 -10.96
N CYS A 888 32.77 26.35 -11.57
CA CYS A 888 33.50 25.12 -11.20
C CYS A 888 34.77 25.39 -10.37
N THR A 889 35.15 26.65 -10.19
CA THR A 889 36.36 27.14 -9.46
C THR A 889 37.72 26.72 -10.01
N GLN A 890 37.76 25.85 -11.02
CA GLN A 890 38.99 25.45 -11.72
C GLN A 890 39.58 26.61 -12.54
N MET A 891 40.88 26.53 -12.83
CA MET A 891 41.55 27.47 -13.73
C MET A 891 40.93 27.43 -15.13
N LEU A 892 40.82 28.60 -15.76
CA LEU A 892 40.21 28.75 -17.08
C LEU A 892 41.10 28.12 -18.17
N ASP A 893 40.69 26.95 -18.67
CA ASP A 893 41.23 26.30 -19.85
C ASP A 893 40.38 26.63 -21.09
N LEU A 894 41.00 26.62 -22.27
CA LEU A 894 40.35 26.95 -23.52
C LEU A 894 39.46 25.80 -23.98
N PRO A 895 38.21 26.04 -24.45
CA PRO A 895 37.58 27.35 -24.70
C PRO A 895 36.83 27.96 -23.49
N ALA A 896 36.90 29.30 -23.37
CA ALA A 896 36.28 30.12 -22.34
C ALA A 896 35.49 31.32 -22.91
N VAL A 897 34.60 31.91 -22.11
CA VAL A 897 33.67 33.00 -22.47
C VAL A 897 33.77 34.14 -21.45
N HIS A 898 33.78 35.40 -21.93
CA HIS A 898 33.95 36.61 -21.11
C HIS A 898 32.80 37.60 -21.34
N PHE A 899 32.25 38.19 -20.27
CA PHE A 899 31.18 39.19 -20.32
C PHE A 899 31.71 40.61 -20.00
N LEU A 900 31.14 41.65 -20.61
CA LEU A 900 31.55 43.05 -20.42
C LEU A 900 31.44 43.57 -18.97
N CYS A 901 30.65 42.92 -18.11
CA CYS A 901 30.66 43.13 -16.65
C CYS A 901 31.94 42.60 -15.94
N LYS A 902 32.94 42.15 -16.71
CA LYS A 902 34.25 41.59 -16.31
C LYS A 902 34.25 40.18 -15.70
N HIS A 903 33.12 39.47 -15.73
CA HIS A 903 33.04 38.06 -15.31
C HIS A 903 33.39 37.09 -16.45
N SER A 904 33.92 35.90 -16.14
CA SER A 904 34.47 34.96 -17.15
C SER A 904 34.30 33.50 -16.73
N PHE A 905 33.96 32.61 -17.68
CA PHE A 905 33.51 31.24 -17.41
C PHE A 905 34.03 30.25 -18.47
N HIS A 906 34.17 28.96 -18.15
CA HIS A 906 34.48 27.93 -19.16
C HIS A 906 33.26 27.68 -20.07
N GLN A 907 33.49 27.39 -21.35
CA GLN A 907 32.38 27.06 -22.27
C GLN A 907 31.60 25.80 -21.83
N ARG A 908 32.29 24.80 -21.24
CA ARG A 908 31.63 23.61 -20.68
C ARG A 908 30.74 23.90 -19.47
N CYS A 909 31.12 24.86 -18.62
CA CYS A 909 30.33 25.24 -17.44
C CYS A 909 29.09 26.08 -17.79
N LEU A 910 28.96 26.49 -19.06
CA LEU A 910 27.77 27.16 -19.60
C LEU A 910 26.84 26.19 -20.36
N ARG A 911 27.33 25.01 -20.79
CA ARG A 911 26.55 24.04 -21.62
C ARG A 911 25.67 23.06 -20.82
N GLY A 912 25.47 23.28 -19.52
CA GLY A 912 24.68 22.42 -18.63
C GLY A 912 23.34 23.01 -18.17
N GLY A 913 23.00 24.23 -18.59
CA GLY A 913 21.71 24.86 -18.33
C GLY A 913 21.07 25.26 -19.64
N ASP A 914 19.78 24.97 -19.79
CA ASP A 914 18.98 25.26 -20.99
C ASP A 914 18.58 26.74 -21.00
N GLY A 915 19.61 27.61 -21.09
CA GLY A 915 19.54 29.05 -20.82
C GLY A 915 19.82 29.88 -22.06
N VAL A 916 18.76 30.48 -22.59
CA VAL A 916 18.74 31.39 -23.74
C VAL A 916 19.68 32.60 -23.54
N ASP A 917 20.46 32.90 -24.57
CA ASP A 917 21.15 34.17 -24.88
C ASP A 917 21.89 34.95 -23.77
N GLY A 918 23.21 34.78 -23.75
CA GLY A 918 24.14 35.92 -23.80
C GLY A 918 24.31 36.85 -22.58
N GLU A 919 23.60 36.69 -21.46
CA GLU A 919 23.80 37.51 -20.25
C GLU A 919 24.63 36.84 -19.14
N CYS A 920 25.25 37.64 -18.27
CA CYS A 920 26.08 37.13 -17.17
C CYS A 920 25.21 36.68 -15.99
N PRO A 921 25.31 35.41 -15.52
CA PRO A 921 24.45 34.90 -14.45
C PRO A 921 24.48 35.69 -13.13
N LEU A 922 25.61 36.34 -12.82
CA LEU A 922 25.76 37.13 -11.59
C LEU A 922 25.10 38.52 -11.66
N CYS A 923 24.89 39.07 -12.86
CA CYS A 923 24.36 40.43 -13.04
C CYS A 923 22.88 40.45 -13.47
N ALA A 924 22.32 39.28 -13.82
CA ALA A 924 20.96 39.13 -14.32
C ALA A 924 19.90 39.75 -13.38
N GLN A 925 19.99 39.48 -12.06
CA GLN A 925 19.02 39.99 -11.07
C GLN A 925 18.99 41.53 -10.96
N ASN A 926 20.12 42.21 -10.82
CA ASN A 926 20.13 43.67 -10.72
C ASN A 926 19.69 44.34 -12.03
N ASN A 927 19.99 43.72 -13.17
CA ASN A 927 19.48 44.18 -14.45
C ASN A 927 17.98 43.89 -14.62
N SER A 928 17.40 42.91 -13.91
CA SER A 928 15.96 42.63 -13.96
C SER A 928 15.14 43.63 -13.13
N THR A 929 15.64 44.09 -11.98
CA THR A 929 14.92 45.09 -11.15
C THR A 929 14.81 46.45 -11.84
N ILE A 930 15.88 46.93 -12.47
CA ILE A 930 15.86 48.19 -13.24
C ILE A 930 14.92 48.05 -14.46
N ARG A 931 14.95 46.89 -15.15
CA ARG A 931 13.99 46.57 -16.22
C ARG A 931 12.54 46.56 -15.70
N ALA A 932 12.28 46.07 -14.49
CA ALA A 932 10.95 46.06 -13.88
C ALA A 932 10.46 47.46 -13.49
N ILE A 933 11.32 48.33 -12.93
CA ILE A 933 10.95 49.72 -12.61
C ILE A 933 10.61 50.50 -13.88
N LYS A 934 11.44 50.37 -14.93
CA LYS A 934 11.16 51.00 -16.23
C LYS A 934 9.84 50.48 -16.82
N ARG A 935 9.61 49.16 -16.80
CA ARG A 935 8.35 48.56 -17.25
C ARG A 935 7.15 49.08 -16.46
N GLY A 936 7.25 49.23 -15.14
CA GLY A 936 6.19 49.81 -14.31
C GLY A 936 5.93 51.30 -14.59
N GLN A 937 6.91 52.05 -15.09
CA GLN A 937 6.71 53.43 -15.57
C GLN A 937 6.02 53.45 -16.94
N GLU A 938 6.38 52.53 -17.84
CA GLU A 938 5.73 52.34 -19.15
C GLU A 938 4.26 51.86 -18.97
N GLU A 939 4.01 50.85 -18.14
CA GLU A 939 2.66 50.36 -17.80
C GLU A 939 1.76 51.42 -17.14
N ASN A 940 2.35 52.42 -16.45
CA ASN A 940 1.60 53.54 -15.88
C ASN A 940 1.34 54.65 -16.91
N ALA A 941 2.17 54.79 -17.96
CA ALA A 941 1.90 55.70 -19.09
C ALA A 941 0.64 55.30 -19.85
N ASP A 942 0.36 54.00 -19.94
CA ASP A 942 -0.85 53.50 -20.61
C ASP A 942 -2.14 53.70 -19.78
N ARG A 943 -2.03 53.80 -18.44
CA ARG A 943 -3.17 53.81 -17.50
C ARG A 943 -3.71 55.21 -17.18
N HIS A 944 -4.27 55.84 -18.21
CA HIS A 944 -4.85 57.20 -18.15
C HIS A 944 -6.00 57.36 -17.14
N GLU A 945 -6.75 56.31 -16.81
CA GLU A 945 -7.89 56.38 -15.88
C GLU A 945 -7.46 56.65 -14.44
N LEU A 946 -6.33 56.07 -13.98
CA LEU A 946 -5.82 56.33 -12.61
C LEU A 946 -5.44 57.81 -12.41
N PHE A 947 -4.96 58.45 -13.47
CA PHE A 947 -4.69 59.88 -13.47
C PHE A 947 -5.99 60.71 -13.40
N LYS A 948 -7.06 60.29 -14.10
CA LYS A 948 -8.38 60.98 -14.02
C LYS A 948 -9.01 60.85 -12.63
N ASP A 949 -9.00 59.66 -12.04
CA ASP A 949 -9.55 59.43 -10.70
C ASP A 949 -8.88 60.31 -9.63
N GLU A 950 -7.56 60.46 -9.71
CA GLU A 950 -6.81 61.32 -8.79
C GLU A 950 -7.03 62.82 -9.08
N LEU A 951 -7.27 63.18 -10.36
CA LEU A 951 -7.68 64.52 -10.76
C LEU A 951 -9.08 64.88 -10.23
N GLU A 952 -10.07 64.00 -10.38
CA GLU A 952 -11.46 64.26 -10.01
C GLU A 952 -11.64 64.46 -8.50
N ARG A 953 -10.87 63.71 -7.70
CA ARG A 953 -10.86 63.79 -6.22
C ARG A 953 -10.09 64.99 -5.66
N SER A 954 -9.26 65.65 -6.46
CA SER A 954 -8.50 66.83 -6.03
C SER A 954 -9.31 68.12 -6.15
N GLU A 955 -9.38 68.89 -5.05
CA GLU A 955 -10.03 70.21 -5.03
C GLU A 955 -9.31 71.21 -5.96
N ASP A 956 -7.96 71.18 -5.98
CA ASP A 956 -7.14 71.96 -6.92
C ASP A 956 -6.50 71.06 -7.98
N ARG A 957 -7.29 70.77 -9.00
CA ARG A 957 -6.99 69.83 -10.09
C ARG A 957 -5.67 70.13 -10.81
N PHE A 958 -5.25 71.39 -10.90
CA PHE A 958 -4.05 71.75 -11.65
C PHE A 958 -2.76 71.25 -11.00
N ALA A 959 -2.70 71.21 -9.66
CA ALA A 959 -1.52 70.74 -8.92
C ALA A 959 -1.22 69.26 -9.19
N THR A 960 -2.26 68.43 -9.24
CA THR A 960 -2.20 66.98 -9.46
C THR A 960 -1.56 66.64 -10.82
N VAL A 961 -1.87 67.40 -11.88
CA VAL A 961 -1.30 67.19 -13.23
C VAL A 961 0.22 67.37 -13.26
N ALA A 962 0.73 68.37 -12.53
CA ALA A 962 2.16 68.68 -12.54
C ALA A 962 3.03 67.58 -11.89
N GLU A 963 2.49 66.85 -10.91
CA GLU A 963 3.22 65.75 -10.27
C GLU A 963 3.33 64.52 -11.19
N TRP A 964 2.22 64.14 -11.85
CA TRP A 964 2.20 63.02 -12.79
C TRP A 964 3.16 63.21 -13.98
N TYR A 965 3.27 64.44 -14.50
CA TYR A 965 4.25 64.78 -15.53
C TYR A 965 5.70 64.51 -15.09
N GLY A 966 6.03 64.84 -13.83
CA GLY A 966 7.36 64.64 -13.26
C GLY A 966 7.80 63.17 -13.12
N ARG A 967 6.84 62.23 -13.15
CA ARG A 967 7.10 60.78 -13.07
C ARG A 967 7.44 60.15 -14.44
N GLY A 968 7.50 60.94 -15.51
CA GLY A 968 7.83 60.49 -16.87
C GLY A 968 6.69 59.83 -17.64
N VAL A 969 5.53 59.66 -16.99
CA VAL A 969 4.29 59.03 -17.51
C VAL A 969 3.76 59.71 -18.78
N MET A 970 4.01 61.01 -18.93
CA MET A 970 3.56 61.85 -20.04
C MET A 970 4.61 62.03 -21.17
N ASN A 971 5.72 61.27 -21.16
CA ASN A 971 6.70 61.34 -22.25
C ASN A 971 6.17 60.61 -23.49
N VAL A 972 5.97 61.36 -24.57
CA VAL A 972 5.54 60.81 -25.86
C VAL A 972 6.58 59.81 -26.37
N GLN A 973 6.16 58.57 -26.62
CA GLN A 973 6.97 57.59 -27.33
C GLN A 973 7.32 58.15 -28.71
N GLN A 974 8.61 58.38 -28.98
CA GLN A 974 9.06 58.64 -30.34
C GLN A 974 8.92 57.35 -31.14
N ASN A 975 7.87 57.25 -31.95
CA ASN A 975 7.72 56.21 -32.96
C ASN A 975 8.98 56.20 -33.84
N LEU A 976 9.76 55.14 -33.70
CA LEU A 976 10.82 54.76 -34.62
C LEU A 976 10.23 53.70 -35.55
N GLU A 977 10.09 54.06 -36.83
CA GLU A 977 9.96 53.13 -37.95
C GLU A 977 11.22 52.27 -38.12
#